data_AF-A0A940T784-F1
#
_entry.id   AF-A0A940T784-F1
#
_cell.length_a   1.000
_cell.length_b   1.000
_cell.length_c   1.000
_cell.angle_alpha   90.00
_cell.angle_beta   90.00
_cell.angle_gamma   90.00
#
_symmetry.space_group_name_H-M   'P 1'
#
loop_
_entity.id
_entity.type
_entity.pdbx_description
1 polymer ?
#
loop_
_entity_poly.entity_id
_entity_poly.type
_entity_poly.pdbx_seq_one_letter_code
_entity_poly.pdbx_strand_id
1 'polypeptide(L)'
;MEYPRIKTCIDTSVDDFISELYTPCFKWAERLDRGVGYFTSGWLEYNISGLSDFASRGGKIRLITSPILSNIDSDAIIASENPSEDFEKFENALNNSVTALEKEMKADILNAFSWMLYDGIIELKFAVPCEKLSDGNFHDKFGIFYKGHEAISFSGSINDSKHGFANYESLKVFKTWAGTGEYVESDIMRFERLWHGQDKNLKIYNIPTAIKDRIFTLRNSDRPYAHKSAPSNKWEHQDKAVECFLEKEHGILAMATGTGKTITAIKIMTKLFEESRIKRVVITMYGNDLLDQWTKQMRERFSDSDSALSNLRTRRDEVEHTIRTLKFKADNYKKGIEEYEVEKAEKIAQRNEIDKKYKDLNQEKNNIIKEIEKNKKDISAKIAEIMRLTKSPYLISQSLCDRMHELGASMTKLKLPKNTSKDFFTELAHSEKCVCDRCIGETEREAILRNAERYLGSNQQSVLNTIKSSISGCEYDSSLNDAFEQLSELQEQATILNNRFNDNEEKLIKAGGDKAAELQSRIEELTENIGACKKSLNVIEAKSDPYETLTKDNNLCLANEALDELEKKIAAATNTNRALRRKEIVEELLNRIKQETTKSLKAEIVRKTNEKLKSVITDDKIEIESIDKYIKLKDRAGASEGQTLGIAYCFLGTLFEDAELQFPFIIDSPTGKMDFAKRQAVADIIPNVFNQMIAFVQSAEVERFADRFYNNPDSQYITIIASPDDENVEVKYGKDYFDSYQREHKGDEE
;
A
#
# COMPACT_ATOMS: atom_id res chain seq x y z
N MET A 1 -16.78 -54.03 -51.68
CA MET A 1 -16.00 -52.93 -51.05
C MET A 1 -14.74 -53.55 -50.47
N GLU A 2 -13.58 -53.00 -50.79
CA GLU A 2 -12.32 -53.49 -50.22
C GLU A 2 -12.15 -52.87 -48.82
N TYR A 3 -12.13 -53.71 -47.79
CA TYR A 3 -11.87 -53.27 -46.43
C TYR A 3 -10.38 -52.93 -46.25
N PRO A 4 -10.04 -51.91 -45.46
CA PRO A 4 -8.65 -51.58 -45.20
C PRO A 4 -7.97 -52.73 -44.43
N ARG A 5 -6.79 -53.14 -44.90
CA ARG A 5 -5.99 -54.21 -44.28
C ARG A 5 -5.14 -53.62 -43.16
N ILE A 6 -5.70 -53.62 -41.95
CA ILE A 6 -5.06 -53.06 -40.74
C ILE A 6 -4.71 -54.20 -39.77
N LYS A 7 -3.56 -54.13 -39.09
CA LYS A 7 -3.22 -55.08 -38.01
C LYS A 7 -4.09 -54.84 -36.77
N THR A 8 -4.26 -55.85 -35.92
CA THR A 8 -5.03 -55.72 -34.66
C THR A 8 -4.25 -55.00 -33.56
N CYS A 9 -2.93 -55.03 -33.64
CA CYS A 9 -2.00 -54.29 -32.80
C CYS A 9 -0.95 -53.67 -33.71
N ILE A 10 -0.62 -52.40 -33.48
CA ILE A 10 0.39 -51.65 -34.22
C ILE A 10 1.30 -50.99 -33.19
N ASP A 11 2.61 -51.06 -33.37
CA ASP A 11 3.57 -50.39 -32.48
C ASP A 11 4.71 -49.69 -33.22
N THR A 12 5.22 -48.61 -32.64
CA THR A 12 6.25 -47.75 -33.28
C THR A 12 7.61 -48.41 -33.44
N SER A 13 7.84 -49.59 -32.85
CA SER A 13 9.12 -50.28 -32.98
C SER A 13 9.27 -51.01 -34.31
N VAL A 14 8.15 -51.43 -34.93
CA VAL A 14 8.17 -52.21 -36.17
C VAL A 14 7.20 -51.72 -37.23
N ASP A 15 6.26 -50.84 -36.87
CA ASP A 15 5.20 -50.36 -37.76
C ASP A 15 5.18 -48.83 -37.84
N ASP A 16 4.64 -48.28 -38.93
CA ASP A 16 4.36 -46.85 -39.09
C ASP A 16 2.85 -46.59 -39.04
N PHE A 17 2.39 -45.92 -37.97
CA PHE A 17 0.96 -45.57 -37.79
C PHE A 17 0.37 -44.79 -38.97
N ILE A 18 1.16 -43.97 -39.65
CA ILE A 18 0.66 -43.12 -40.74
C ILE A 18 0.33 -43.98 -41.96
N SER A 19 1.27 -44.81 -42.41
CA SER A 19 1.06 -45.66 -43.58
C SER A 19 0.22 -46.91 -43.30
N GLU A 20 0.23 -47.43 -42.07
CA GLU A 20 -0.44 -48.69 -41.71
C GLU A 20 -1.82 -48.54 -41.07
N LEU A 21 -2.13 -47.39 -40.46
CA LEU A 21 -3.45 -47.13 -39.85
C LEU A 21 -4.14 -45.94 -40.52
N TYR A 22 -3.57 -44.73 -40.37
CA TYR A 22 -4.27 -43.50 -40.72
C TYR A 22 -4.51 -43.35 -42.22
N THR A 23 -3.50 -43.54 -43.07
CA THR A 23 -3.64 -43.37 -44.52
C THR A 23 -4.65 -44.33 -45.14
N PRO A 24 -4.63 -45.65 -44.85
CA PRO A 24 -5.65 -46.57 -45.34
C PRO A 24 -7.06 -46.23 -44.82
N CYS A 25 -7.18 -45.84 -43.55
CA CYS A 25 -8.45 -45.46 -42.95
C CYS A 25 -9.00 -44.16 -43.55
N PHE A 26 -8.17 -43.14 -43.75
CA PHE A 26 -8.58 -41.88 -44.38
C PHE A 26 -8.98 -42.03 -45.85
N LYS A 27 -8.41 -42.99 -46.59
CA LYS A 27 -8.85 -43.32 -47.95
C LYS A 27 -10.18 -44.08 -47.97
N TRP A 28 -10.48 -44.82 -46.91
CA TRP A 28 -11.66 -45.67 -46.84
C TRP A 28 -12.88 -44.97 -46.24
N ALA A 29 -12.68 -44.26 -45.13
CA ALA A 29 -13.73 -43.70 -44.28
C ALA A 29 -14.39 -42.44 -44.86
N GLU A 30 -15.56 -42.14 -44.32
CA GLU A 30 -16.37 -40.94 -44.57
C GLU A 30 -16.48 -40.06 -43.32
N ARG A 31 -16.32 -40.65 -42.13
CA ARG A 31 -16.30 -39.92 -40.86
C ARG A 31 -15.18 -40.42 -39.94
N LEU A 32 -14.57 -39.52 -39.19
CA LEU A 32 -13.65 -39.80 -38.09
C LEU A 32 -14.16 -39.12 -36.82
N ASP A 33 -14.35 -39.89 -35.76
CA ASP A 33 -14.53 -39.36 -34.41
C ASP A 33 -13.22 -39.53 -33.65
N ARG A 34 -12.71 -38.47 -33.03
CA ARG A 34 -11.40 -38.47 -32.35
C ARG A 34 -11.52 -37.83 -30.97
N GLY A 35 -11.11 -38.56 -29.93
CA GLY A 35 -10.88 -38.02 -28.60
C GLY A 35 -9.38 -38.02 -28.30
N VAL A 36 -8.81 -36.85 -28.05
CA VAL A 36 -7.38 -36.72 -27.72
C VAL A 36 -7.16 -35.63 -26.69
N GLY A 37 -6.33 -35.91 -25.67
CA GLY A 37 -6.06 -34.93 -24.63
C GLY A 37 -5.42 -33.63 -25.09
N TYR A 38 -4.40 -33.70 -25.94
CA TYR A 38 -3.78 -32.52 -26.54
C TYR A 38 -3.69 -32.70 -28.06
N PHE A 39 -4.41 -31.88 -28.81
CA PHE A 39 -4.33 -31.86 -30.26
C PHE A 39 -3.15 -31.00 -30.69
N THR A 40 -2.14 -31.60 -31.35
CA THR A 40 -0.92 -30.88 -31.72
C THR A 40 -0.73 -30.77 -33.23
N SER A 41 0.07 -29.79 -33.62
CA SER A 41 0.56 -29.55 -34.98
C SER A 41 1.16 -30.79 -35.65
N GLY A 42 1.75 -31.71 -34.88
CA GLY A 42 2.41 -32.92 -35.37
C GLY A 42 1.47 -33.90 -36.06
N TRP A 43 0.32 -34.23 -35.46
CA TRP A 43 -0.62 -35.17 -36.08
C TRP A 43 -1.17 -34.67 -37.42
N LEU A 44 -1.46 -33.36 -37.52
CA LEU A 44 -1.86 -32.75 -38.78
C LEU A 44 -0.74 -32.79 -39.81
N GLU A 45 0.50 -32.50 -39.43
CA GLU A 45 1.67 -32.52 -40.32
C GLU A 45 1.87 -33.90 -40.96
N TYR A 46 1.80 -34.96 -40.16
CA TYR A 46 2.03 -36.33 -40.65
C TYR A 46 0.83 -36.90 -41.43
N ASN A 47 -0.40 -36.46 -41.15
CA ASN A 47 -1.60 -36.99 -41.80
C ASN A 47 -2.13 -36.13 -42.96
N ILE A 48 -1.48 -35.01 -43.28
CA ILE A 48 -2.00 -34.00 -44.22
C ILE A 48 -2.36 -34.57 -45.61
N SER A 49 -1.59 -35.54 -46.10
CA SER A 49 -1.81 -36.20 -47.40
C SER A 49 -3.10 -37.04 -47.40
N GLY A 50 -3.31 -37.85 -46.35
CA GLY A 50 -4.54 -38.63 -46.18
C GLY A 50 -5.76 -37.74 -45.90
N LEU A 51 -5.56 -36.69 -45.10
CA LEU A 51 -6.60 -35.71 -44.76
C LEU A 51 -7.08 -34.89 -45.97
N SER A 52 -6.19 -34.55 -46.89
CA SER A 52 -6.54 -33.80 -48.11
C SER A 52 -7.45 -34.61 -49.03
N ASP A 53 -7.17 -35.91 -49.21
CA ASP A 53 -8.06 -36.82 -49.94
C ASP A 53 -9.41 -36.97 -49.21
N PHE A 54 -9.38 -37.24 -47.90
CA PHE A 54 -10.57 -37.38 -47.07
C PHE A 54 -11.48 -36.14 -47.15
N ALA A 55 -10.89 -34.94 -47.07
CA ALA A 55 -11.58 -33.66 -47.24
C ALA A 55 -12.17 -33.48 -48.64
N SER A 56 -11.41 -33.80 -49.70
CA SER A 56 -11.87 -33.69 -51.08
C SER A 56 -13.08 -34.59 -51.40
N ARG A 57 -13.20 -35.72 -50.67
CA ARG A 57 -14.34 -36.65 -50.74
C ARG A 57 -15.52 -36.24 -49.86
N GLY A 58 -15.43 -35.11 -49.15
CA GLY A 58 -16.48 -34.59 -48.27
C GLY A 58 -16.54 -35.24 -46.89
N GLY A 59 -15.44 -35.86 -46.45
CA GLY A 59 -15.37 -36.51 -45.15
C GLY A 59 -15.59 -35.54 -43.98
N LYS A 60 -16.00 -36.07 -42.82
CA LYS A 60 -16.28 -35.28 -41.61
C LYS A 60 -15.46 -35.77 -40.42
N ILE A 61 -14.91 -34.84 -39.63
CA ILE A 61 -14.15 -35.13 -38.42
C ILE A 61 -14.86 -34.48 -37.23
N ARG A 62 -15.17 -35.27 -36.19
CA ARG A 62 -15.61 -34.77 -34.89
C ARG A 62 -14.47 -34.93 -33.89
N LEU A 63 -13.97 -33.83 -33.36
CA LEU A 63 -12.79 -33.80 -32.50
C LEU A 63 -13.16 -33.29 -31.10
N ILE A 64 -12.84 -34.07 -30.07
CA ILE A 64 -12.92 -33.67 -28.66
C ILE A 64 -11.49 -33.56 -28.12
N THR A 65 -11.14 -32.40 -27.56
CA THR A 65 -9.81 -32.18 -26.98
C THR A 65 -9.83 -31.36 -25.69
N SER A 66 -8.75 -31.37 -24.91
CA SER A 66 -8.64 -30.52 -23.72
C SER A 66 -8.10 -29.14 -24.11
N PRO A 67 -8.64 -28.04 -23.56
CA PRO A 67 -7.97 -26.74 -23.64
C PRO A 67 -6.66 -26.77 -22.81
N ILE A 68 -5.68 -25.95 -23.17
CA ILE A 68 -4.48 -25.75 -22.33
C ILE A 68 -4.90 -24.88 -21.15
N LEU A 69 -5.09 -25.48 -19.99
CA LEU A 69 -5.48 -24.80 -18.75
C LEU A 69 -4.38 -24.96 -17.69
N SER A 70 -4.10 -23.90 -16.93
CA SER A 70 -3.31 -24.02 -15.71
C SER A 70 -4.16 -24.61 -14.58
N ASN A 71 -3.55 -25.22 -13.57
CA ASN A 71 -4.29 -25.82 -12.45
C ASN A 71 -5.21 -24.82 -11.73
N ILE A 72 -4.80 -23.54 -11.67
CA ILE A 72 -5.57 -22.45 -11.07
C ILE A 72 -6.81 -22.10 -11.92
N ASP A 73 -6.70 -22.22 -13.25
CA ASP A 73 -7.80 -21.94 -14.18
C ASP A 73 -8.83 -23.08 -14.19
N SER A 74 -8.38 -24.33 -14.07
CA SER A 74 -9.25 -25.50 -13.96
C SER A 74 -10.13 -25.43 -12.71
N ASP A 75 -9.54 -25.15 -11.53
CA ASP A 75 -10.28 -25.03 -10.27
C ASP A 75 -11.33 -23.90 -10.31
N ALA A 76 -10.98 -22.78 -10.95
CA ALA A 76 -11.89 -21.64 -11.12
C ALA A 76 -13.07 -21.93 -12.06
N ILE A 77 -12.88 -22.76 -13.09
CA ILE A 77 -13.95 -23.20 -14.01
C ILE A 77 -14.85 -24.27 -13.36
N ILE A 78 -14.30 -25.05 -12.43
CA ILE A 78 -15.00 -26.14 -11.74
C ILE A 78 -15.85 -25.63 -10.58
N ALA A 79 -15.37 -24.62 -9.83
CA ALA A 79 -16.01 -24.13 -8.60
C ALA A 79 -17.12 -23.07 -8.80
N SER A 80 -17.40 -22.66 -10.05
CA SER A 80 -18.31 -21.55 -10.37
C SER A 80 -19.75 -22.00 -10.62
N GLU A 81 -20.72 -21.34 -9.96
CA GLU A 81 -22.17 -21.46 -10.21
C GLU A 81 -22.71 -20.37 -11.19
N ASN A 82 -21.84 -19.52 -11.77
CA ASN A 82 -22.23 -18.32 -12.53
C ASN A 82 -21.73 -18.37 -14.01
N PRO A 83 -22.62 -18.56 -15.00
CA PRO A 83 -22.25 -18.81 -16.42
C PRO A 83 -21.49 -17.70 -17.16
N SER A 84 -21.43 -16.48 -16.62
CA SER A 84 -20.90 -15.29 -17.31
C SER A 84 -19.42 -15.00 -17.03
N GLU A 85 -18.89 -15.35 -15.86
CA GLU A 85 -17.43 -15.28 -15.59
C GLU A 85 -16.68 -16.48 -16.19
N ASP A 86 -17.40 -17.59 -16.42
CA ASP A 86 -16.91 -18.84 -16.99
C ASP A 86 -16.45 -18.70 -18.45
N PHE A 87 -17.14 -17.86 -19.23
CA PHE A 87 -16.89 -17.71 -20.66
C PHE A 87 -15.60 -16.93 -20.94
N GLU A 88 -15.30 -15.89 -20.17
CA GLU A 88 -14.14 -15.03 -20.39
C GLU A 88 -12.81 -15.75 -20.09
N LYS A 89 -12.77 -16.54 -19.01
CA LYS A 89 -11.59 -17.35 -18.66
C LYS A 89 -11.38 -18.51 -19.63
N PHE A 90 -12.46 -19.20 -20.03
CA PHE A 90 -12.42 -20.23 -21.06
C PHE A 90 -11.99 -19.64 -22.41
N GLU A 91 -12.51 -18.48 -22.81
CA GLU A 91 -12.13 -17.76 -24.03
C GLU A 91 -10.67 -17.32 -24.01
N ASN A 92 -10.15 -16.86 -22.87
CA ASN A 92 -8.73 -16.55 -22.69
C ASN A 92 -7.83 -17.79 -22.82
N ALA A 93 -8.20 -18.92 -22.22
CA ALA A 93 -7.47 -20.19 -22.36
C ALA A 93 -7.49 -20.71 -23.81
N LEU A 94 -8.62 -20.55 -24.51
CA LEU A 94 -8.74 -20.87 -25.93
C LEU A 94 -7.91 -19.93 -26.81
N ASN A 95 -7.89 -18.63 -26.51
CA ASN A 95 -7.05 -17.66 -27.21
C ASN A 95 -5.56 -17.97 -27.05
N ASN A 96 -5.13 -18.38 -25.85
CA ASN A 96 -3.77 -18.83 -25.60
C ASN A 96 -3.46 -20.12 -26.39
N SER A 97 -4.40 -21.06 -26.43
CA SER A 97 -4.27 -22.31 -27.21
C SER A 97 -4.16 -22.04 -28.72
N VAL A 98 -4.94 -21.11 -29.27
CA VAL A 98 -4.84 -20.68 -30.68
C VAL A 98 -3.51 -19.99 -30.96
N THR A 99 -3.04 -19.14 -30.05
CA THR A 99 -1.73 -18.47 -30.18
C THR A 99 -0.56 -19.47 -30.13
N ALA A 100 -0.67 -20.52 -29.31
CA ALA A 100 0.29 -21.61 -29.29
C ALA A 100 0.28 -22.41 -30.61
N LEU A 101 -0.91 -22.73 -31.15
CA LEU A 101 -1.05 -23.38 -32.46
C LEU A 101 -0.43 -22.53 -33.59
N GLU A 102 -0.67 -21.22 -33.60
CA GLU A 102 -0.07 -20.28 -34.56
C GLU A 102 1.47 -20.31 -34.51
N LYS A 103 2.05 -20.41 -33.31
CA LYS A 103 3.51 -20.39 -33.09
C LYS A 103 4.20 -21.72 -33.41
N GLU A 104 3.51 -22.85 -33.19
CA GLU A 104 4.06 -24.19 -33.37
C GLU A 104 3.84 -24.78 -34.78
N MET A 105 2.83 -24.30 -35.53
CA MET A 105 2.47 -24.83 -36.84
C MET A 105 3.19 -24.12 -37.99
N LYS A 106 3.59 -24.89 -39.01
CA LYS A 106 3.98 -24.31 -40.30
C LYS A 106 2.77 -23.65 -40.96
N ALA A 107 2.99 -22.53 -41.65
CA ALA A 107 1.92 -21.71 -42.25
C ALA A 107 0.95 -22.51 -43.13
N ASP A 108 1.45 -23.44 -43.94
CA ASP A 108 0.61 -24.23 -44.85
C ASP A 108 -0.33 -25.20 -44.12
N ILE A 109 0.09 -25.73 -42.97
CA ILE A 109 -0.70 -26.67 -42.16
C ILE A 109 -1.80 -25.91 -41.40
N LEU A 110 -1.43 -24.75 -40.86
CA LEU A 110 -2.38 -23.85 -40.21
C LEU A 110 -3.47 -23.38 -41.17
N ASN A 111 -3.07 -23.06 -42.42
CA ASN A 111 -4.00 -22.73 -43.50
C ASN A 111 -4.94 -23.89 -43.84
N ALA A 112 -4.43 -25.12 -43.97
CA ALA A 112 -5.25 -26.30 -44.24
C ALA A 112 -6.30 -26.57 -43.14
N PHE A 113 -5.88 -26.53 -41.88
CA PHE A 113 -6.75 -26.72 -40.72
C PHE A 113 -7.84 -25.64 -40.66
N SER A 114 -7.47 -24.39 -40.89
CA SER A 114 -8.39 -23.25 -40.90
C SER A 114 -9.43 -23.33 -42.02
N TRP A 115 -9.04 -23.84 -43.20
CA TRP A 115 -9.98 -24.15 -44.29
C TRP A 115 -10.90 -25.32 -43.92
N MET A 116 -10.39 -26.39 -43.29
CA MET A 116 -11.21 -27.55 -42.90
C MET A 116 -12.26 -27.20 -41.83
N LEU A 117 -11.92 -26.34 -40.87
CA LEU A 117 -12.89 -25.81 -39.90
C LEU A 117 -13.94 -24.92 -40.59
N TYR A 118 -13.54 -24.14 -41.61
CA TYR A 118 -14.44 -23.25 -42.34
C TYR A 118 -15.43 -24.00 -43.23
N ASP A 119 -14.94 -24.99 -43.99
CA ASP A 119 -15.76 -25.84 -44.85
C ASP A 119 -16.59 -26.87 -44.02
N GLY A 120 -16.50 -26.81 -42.69
CA GLY A 120 -17.22 -27.68 -41.75
C GLY A 120 -16.79 -29.14 -41.86
N ILE A 121 -15.57 -29.39 -42.34
CA ILE A 121 -14.96 -30.72 -42.43
C ILE A 121 -14.53 -31.17 -41.04
N ILE A 122 -14.01 -30.27 -40.21
CA ILE A 122 -13.72 -30.51 -38.80
C ILE A 122 -14.75 -29.78 -37.95
N GLU A 123 -15.34 -30.50 -36.98
CA GLU A 123 -16.10 -29.94 -35.88
C GLU A 123 -15.33 -30.24 -34.58
N LEU A 124 -15.05 -29.19 -33.80
CA LEU A 124 -14.19 -29.27 -32.62
C LEU A 124 -14.98 -28.87 -31.37
N LYS A 125 -14.79 -29.64 -30.29
CA LYS A 125 -15.33 -29.40 -28.95
C LYS A 125 -14.23 -29.56 -27.89
N PHE A 126 -14.39 -28.86 -26.78
CA PHE A 126 -13.47 -28.88 -25.66
C PHE A 126 -14.05 -29.64 -24.48
N ALA A 127 -13.28 -30.55 -23.89
CA ALA A 127 -13.65 -31.30 -22.70
C ALA A 127 -12.87 -30.78 -21.48
N VAL A 128 -13.59 -30.38 -20.44
CA VAL A 128 -13.04 -29.94 -19.16
C VAL A 128 -13.48 -30.93 -18.08
N PRO A 129 -12.54 -31.65 -17.43
CA PRO A 129 -12.83 -32.52 -16.30
C PRO A 129 -13.50 -31.78 -15.14
N CYS A 130 -14.47 -32.43 -14.50
CA CYS A 130 -15.20 -31.88 -13.35
C CYS A 130 -15.57 -32.99 -12.36
N GLU A 131 -16.16 -32.60 -11.21
CA GLU A 131 -16.59 -33.52 -10.16
C GLU A 131 -15.44 -34.43 -9.68
N LYS A 132 -15.55 -35.75 -9.88
CA LYS A 132 -14.54 -36.73 -9.49
C LYS A 132 -13.22 -36.62 -10.26
N LEU A 133 -13.23 -35.93 -11.39
CA LEU A 133 -12.06 -35.75 -12.25
C LEU A 133 -11.55 -34.30 -12.23
N SER A 134 -11.99 -33.48 -11.28
CA SER A 134 -11.68 -32.05 -11.18
C SER A 134 -10.18 -31.73 -11.21
N ASP A 135 -9.36 -32.51 -10.49
CA ASP A 135 -7.89 -32.35 -10.47
C ASP A 135 -7.18 -33.02 -11.67
N GLY A 136 -7.95 -33.59 -12.60
CA GLY A 136 -7.45 -34.40 -13.71
C GLY A 136 -7.43 -33.64 -15.04
N ASN A 137 -6.72 -34.20 -16.02
CA ASN A 137 -6.79 -33.76 -17.42
C ASN A 137 -7.53 -34.81 -18.25
N PHE A 138 -8.28 -34.36 -19.26
CA PHE A 138 -8.78 -35.26 -20.30
C PHE A 138 -7.55 -35.74 -21.09
N HIS A 139 -7.01 -36.91 -20.75
CA HIS A 139 -5.76 -37.43 -21.34
C HIS A 139 -5.98 -38.68 -22.22
N ASP A 140 -7.24 -38.98 -22.50
CA ASP A 140 -7.63 -40.14 -23.28
C ASP A 140 -7.30 -40.00 -24.77
N LYS A 141 -7.13 -41.13 -25.46
CA LYS A 141 -6.63 -41.23 -26.84
C LYS A 141 -7.30 -42.40 -27.56
N PHE A 142 -8.35 -42.09 -28.30
CA PHE A 142 -9.05 -43.07 -29.12
C PHE A 142 -9.64 -42.42 -30.36
N GLY A 143 -9.96 -43.22 -31.37
CA GLY A 143 -10.64 -42.74 -32.55
C GLY A 143 -11.44 -43.82 -33.24
N ILE A 144 -12.41 -43.39 -34.03
CA ILE A 144 -13.36 -44.27 -34.69
C ILE A 144 -13.56 -43.78 -36.12
N PHE A 145 -13.18 -44.60 -37.08
CA PHE A 145 -13.42 -44.37 -38.49
C PHE A 145 -14.70 -45.07 -38.93
N TYR A 146 -15.53 -44.39 -39.73
CA TYR A 146 -16.81 -44.92 -40.20
C TYR A 146 -16.90 -44.92 -41.72
N LYS A 147 -17.60 -45.92 -42.25
CA LYS A 147 -18.13 -45.94 -43.62
C LYS A 147 -19.48 -46.65 -43.63
N GLY A 148 -20.57 -45.91 -43.84
CA GLY A 148 -21.91 -46.47 -43.68
C GLY A 148 -22.13 -47.06 -42.28
N HIS A 149 -22.43 -48.36 -42.21
CA HIS A 149 -22.64 -49.09 -40.94
C HIS A 149 -21.37 -49.74 -40.37
N GLU A 150 -20.26 -49.69 -41.11
CA GLU A 150 -19.01 -50.34 -40.72
C GLU A 150 -18.08 -49.35 -40.02
N ALA A 151 -17.38 -49.82 -38.99
CA ALA A 151 -16.51 -48.97 -38.18
C ALA A 151 -15.21 -49.67 -37.75
N ILE A 152 -14.16 -48.87 -37.60
CA ILE A 152 -12.86 -49.26 -37.05
C ILE A 152 -12.59 -48.35 -35.86
N SER A 153 -12.51 -48.90 -34.65
CA SER A 153 -12.04 -48.16 -33.49
C SER A 153 -10.58 -48.48 -33.18
N PHE A 154 -9.86 -47.51 -32.65
CA PHE A 154 -8.51 -47.68 -32.17
C PHE A 154 -8.29 -46.94 -30.86
N SER A 155 -7.51 -47.52 -29.96
CA SER A 155 -7.15 -46.92 -28.66
C SER A 155 -5.73 -47.31 -28.26
N GLY A 156 -5.04 -46.42 -27.55
CA GLY A 156 -3.69 -46.68 -27.04
C GLY A 156 -3.00 -45.44 -26.49
N SER A 157 -1.67 -45.50 -26.34
CA SER A 157 -0.90 -44.51 -25.57
C SER A 157 -0.41 -43.29 -26.38
N ILE A 158 -0.58 -43.30 -27.72
CA ILE A 158 0.01 -42.29 -28.60
C ILE A 158 -0.49 -40.86 -28.33
N ASN A 159 0.43 -39.96 -28.00
CA ASN A 159 0.19 -38.52 -28.04
C ASN A 159 0.27 -38.01 -29.48
N ASP A 160 -0.65 -37.14 -29.90
CA ASP A 160 -0.71 -36.56 -31.25
C ASP A 160 0.41 -35.51 -31.50
N SER A 161 1.61 -35.69 -30.92
CA SER A 161 2.77 -34.79 -30.91
C SER A 161 3.97 -35.28 -31.75
N LYS A 162 4.86 -34.36 -32.18
CA LYS A 162 6.10 -34.72 -32.90
C LYS A 162 6.99 -35.72 -32.14
N HIS A 163 6.94 -35.69 -30.80
CA HIS A 163 7.66 -36.64 -29.94
C HIS A 163 6.90 -37.97 -29.74
N GLY A 164 5.57 -37.99 -29.91
CA GLY A 164 4.76 -39.21 -29.78
C GLY A 164 5.07 -40.27 -30.85
N PHE A 165 5.52 -39.87 -32.04
CA PHE A 165 5.97 -40.79 -33.10
C PHE A 165 7.40 -41.30 -32.93
N ALA A 166 8.18 -40.76 -31.96
CA ALA A 166 9.53 -41.21 -31.64
C ALA A 166 9.59 -42.10 -30.38
N ASN A 167 8.52 -42.11 -29.58
CA ASN A 167 8.39 -42.94 -28.38
C ASN A 167 7.91 -44.35 -28.73
N TYR A 168 8.18 -45.33 -27.85
CA TYR A 168 7.58 -46.66 -27.97
C TYR A 168 6.10 -46.58 -27.60
N GLU A 169 5.22 -46.67 -28.59
CA GLU A 169 3.77 -46.52 -28.47
C GLU A 169 3.08 -47.73 -29.09
N SER A 170 1.93 -48.13 -28.52
CA SER A 170 1.13 -49.24 -29.06
C SER A 170 -0.33 -48.85 -29.18
N LEU A 171 -0.95 -49.23 -30.32
CA LEU A 171 -2.36 -49.04 -30.62
C LEU A 171 -3.03 -50.38 -30.84
N LYS A 172 -4.17 -50.57 -30.18
CA LYS A 172 -5.09 -51.69 -30.46
C LYS A 172 -6.15 -51.22 -31.44
N VAL A 173 -6.47 -52.07 -32.42
CA VAL A 173 -7.44 -51.77 -33.48
C VAL A 173 -8.54 -52.83 -33.47
N PHE A 174 -9.78 -52.37 -33.41
CA PHE A 174 -11.00 -53.18 -33.41
C PHE A 174 -11.84 -52.85 -34.64
N LYS A 175 -12.58 -53.84 -35.17
CA LYS A 175 -13.35 -53.71 -36.41
C LYS A 175 -14.68 -54.44 -36.28
N THR A 176 -15.74 -53.81 -36.78
CA THR A 176 -17.09 -54.39 -36.78
C THR A 176 -17.17 -55.72 -37.53
N TRP A 177 -16.36 -55.91 -38.58
CA TRP A 177 -16.37 -57.11 -39.43
C TRP A 177 -15.29 -58.16 -39.10
N ALA A 178 -14.53 -58.01 -38.02
CA ALA A 178 -13.43 -58.91 -37.66
C ALA A 178 -13.57 -59.56 -36.26
N GLY A 179 -14.81 -59.78 -35.81
CA GLY A 179 -15.09 -60.44 -34.53
C GLY A 179 -14.80 -59.59 -33.29
N THR A 180 -14.61 -58.27 -33.45
CA THR A 180 -14.32 -57.31 -32.36
C THR A 180 -15.35 -56.19 -32.27
N GLY A 181 -16.56 -56.41 -32.82
CA GLY A 181 -17.63 -55.40 -32.90
C GLY A 181 -18.07 -54.83 -31.56
N GLU A 182 -18.14 -55.66 -30.50
CA GLU A 182 -18.52 -55.21 -29.16
C GLU A 182 -17.61 -54.09 -28.61
N TYR A 183 -16.31 -54.13 -28.90
CA TYR A 183 -15.36 -53.08 -28.51
C TYR A 183 -15.62 -51.79 -29.30
N VAL A 184 -15.91 -51.91 -30.59
CA VAL A 184 -16.23 -50.76 -31.46
C VAL A 184 -17.54 -50.11 -31.01
N GLU A 185 -18.58 -50.89 -30.71
CA GLU A 185 -19.86 -50.37 -30.22
C GLU A 185 -19.71 -49.64 -28.88
N SER A 186 -18.91 -50.20 -27.96
CA SER A 186 -18.57 -49.55 -26.69
C SER A 186 -17.88 -48.20 -26.90
N ASP A 187 -16.90 -48.13 -27.81
CA ASP A 187 -16.21 -46.88 -28.15
C ASP A 187 -17.15 -45.86 -28.81
N ILE A 188 -18.06 -46.29 -29.68
CA ILE A 188 -19.08 -45.43 -30.31
C ILE A 188 -19.99 -44.83 -29.23
N MET A 189 -20.57 -45.67 -28.36
CA MET A 189 -21.43 -45.21 -27.26
C MET A 189 -20.71 -44.26 -26.33
N ARG A 190 -19.43 -44.53 -26.06
CA ARG A 190 -18.57 -43.65 -25.28
C ARG A 190 -18.38 -42.30 -25.96
N PHE A 191 -18.05 -42.28 -27.26
CA PHE A 191 -17.85 -41.03 -27.99
C PHE A 191 -19.11 -40.18 -28.02
N GLU A 192 -20.28 -40.76 -28.33
CA GLU A 192 -21.53 -40.01 -28.40
C GLU A 192 -21.94 -39.44 -27.03
N ARG A 193 -21.72 -40.21 -25.94
CA ARG A 193 -21.95 -39.72 -24.58
C ARG A 193 -21.11 -38.47 -24.28
N LEU A 194 -19.82 -38.50 -24.66
CA LEU A 194 -18.94 -37.35 -24.52
C LEU A 194 -19.36 -36.20 -25.47
N TRP A 195 -19.63 -36.49 -26.73
CA TRP A 195 -19.97 -35.48 -27.74
C TRP A 195 -21.23 -34.68 -27.40
N HIS A 196 -22.20 -35.32 -26.75
CA HIS A 196 -23.46 -34.72 -26.32
C HIS A 196 -23.43 -34.16 -24.89
N GLY A 197 -22.28 -34.18 -24.22
CA GLY A 197 -22.15 -33.63 -22.86
C GLY A 197 -22.92 -34.41 -21.80
N GLN A 198 -23.08 -35.72 -21.98
CA GLN A 198 -23.86 -36.59 -21.10
C GLN A 198 -23.00 -37.31 -20.04
N ASP A 199 -21.70 -37.03 -19.97
CA ASP A 199 -20.83 -37.57 -18.94
C ASP A 199 -20.74 -36.60 -17.76
N LYS A 200 -21.14 -37.07 -16.57
CA LYS A 200 -21.20 -36.23 -15.36
C LYS A 200 -19.84 -35.70 -14.89
N ASN A 201 -18.73 -36.30 -15.34
CA ASN A 201 -17.38 -35.89 -14.90
C ASN A 201 -16.63 -35.08 -15.98
N LEU A 202 -17.29 -34.75 -17.10
CA LEU A 202 -16.70 -33.95 -18.18
C LEU A 202 -17.71 -32.92 -18.70
N LYS A 203 -17.41 -31.62 -18.53
CA LYS A 203 -18.16 -30.54 -19.18
C LYS A 203 -17.63 -30.34 -20.60
N ILE A 204 -18.55 -30.20 -21.57
CA ILE A 204 -18.22 -30.15 -23.00
C ILE A 204 -18.65 -28.81 -23.57
N TYR A 205 -17.72 -28.12 -24.21
CA TYR A 205 -17.91 -26.78 -24.75
C TYR A 205 -17.71 -26.75 -26.26
N ASN A 206 -18.56 -26.00 -26.97
CA ASN A 206 -18.34 -25.67 -28.38
C ASN A 206 -17.27 -24.58 -28.51
N ILE A 207 -16.62 -24.48 -29.68
CA ILE A 207 -15.73 -23.34 -29.96
C ILE A 207 -16.57 -22.03 -29.97
N PRO A 208 -16.20 -21.01 -29.18
CA PRO A 208 -16.78 -19.67 -29.27
C PRO A 208 -16.68 -19.08 -30.68
N THR A 209 -17.70 -18.35 -31.15
CA THR A 209 -17.71 -17.76 -32.50
C THR A 209 -16.52 -16.83 -32.73
N ALA A 210 -16.11 -16.02 -31.74
CA ALA A 210 -14.96 -15.13 -31.84
C ALA A 210 -13.64 -15.88 -32.11
N ILE A 211 -13.43 -17.01 -31.41
CA ILE A 211 -12.25 -17.88 -31.62
C ILE A 211 -12.29 -18.53 -33.00
N LYS A 212 -13.47 -18.96 -33.44
CA LYS A 212 -13.68 -19.55 -34.77
C LYS A 212 -13.35 -18.53 -35.87
N ASP A 213 -13.81 -17.30 -35.73
CA ASP A 213 -13.53 -16.21 -36.68
C ASP A 213 -12.05 -15.80 -36.68
N ARG A 214 -11.39 -15.83 -35.52
CA ARG A 214 -9.94 -15.63 -35.45
C ARG A 214 -9.19 -16.72 -36.22
N ILE A 215 -9.49 -18.00 -35.99
CA ILE A 215 -8.88 -19.11 -36.75
C ILE A 215 -9.15 -18.93 -38.25
N PHE A 216 -10.32 -18.41 -38.61
CA PHE A 216 -10.66 -18.13 -40.01
C PHE A 216 -9.79 -17.08 -40.67
N THR A 217 -9.28 -16.10 -39.93
CA THR A 217 -8.32 -15.11 -40.45
C THR A 217 -6.93 -15.68 -40.76
N LEU A 218 -6.61 -16.88 -40.25
CA LEU A 218 -5.33 -17.55 -40.49
C LEU A 218 -5.26 -18.25 -41.86
N ARG A 219 -6.35 -18.18 -42.65
CA ARG A 219 -6.38 -18.69 -44.02
C ARG A 219 -5.68 -17.75 -44.99
N ASN A 220 -4.97 -18.32 -45.95
CA ASN A 220 -4.55 -17.63 -47.16
C ASN A 220 -5.45 -18.03 -48.35
N SER A 221 -5.21 -17.41 -49.50
CA SER A 221 -5.99 -17.64 -50.72
C SER A 221 -5.81 -19.03 -51.33
N ASP A 222 -4.76 -19.76 -50.95
CA ASP A 222 -4.46 -21.08 -51.47
C ASP A 222 -5.18 -22.16 -50.65
N ARG A 223 -6.16 -22.83 -51.26
CA ARG A 223 -6.94 -23.89 -50.60
C ARG A 223 -6.26 -25.26 -50.85
N PRO A 224 -5.80 -25.99 -49.82
CA PRO A 224 -4.94 -27.17 -50.02
C PRO A 224 -5.60 -28.41 -50.63
N TYR A 225 -6.92 -28.44 -50.79
CA TYR A 225 -7.66 -29.58 -51.36
C TYR A 225 -8.83 -29.12 -52.23
N ALA A 226 -9.13 -29.92 -53.24
CA ALA A 226 -10.27 -29.71 -54.13
C ALA A 226 -11.57 -30.03 -53.39
N HIS A 227 -12.26 -28.99 -52.93
CA HIS A 227 -13.60 -29.15 -52.36
C HIS A 227 -14.59 -29.31 -53.51
N LYS A 228 -15.18 -30.50 -53.69
CA LYS A 228 -16.34 -30.65 -54.58
C LYS A 228 -17.38 -29.65 -54.11
N SER A 229 -17.74 -28.72 -54.99
CA SER A 229 -18.76 -27.72 -54.77
C SER A 229 -19.93 -28.35 -54.03
N ALA A 230 -20.34 -27.73 -52.93
CA ALA A 230 -21.65 -27.98 -52.34
C ALA A 230 -22.69 -28.04 -53.49
N PRO A 231 -23.73 -28.88 -53.38
CA PRO A 231 -24.72 -29.02 -54.45
C PRO A 231 -25.14 -27.65 -54.94
N SER A 232 -25.12 -27.47 -56.28
CA SER A 232 -25.58 -26.29 -57.04
C SER A 232 -26.39 -25.38 -56.14
N ASN A 233 -25.85 -24.19 -55.87
CA ASN A 233 -26.43 -23.19 -54.99
C ASN A 233 -27.93 -23.13 -55.30
N LYS A 234 -28.76 -23.74 -54.44
CA LYS A 234 -30.19 -24.01 -54.68
C LYS A 234 -31.01 -22.71 -54.81
N TRP A 235 -30.31 -21.58 -54.76
CA TRP A 235 -30.74 -20.21 -54.61
C TRP A 235 -30.06 -19.25 -55.61
N GLU A 236 -29.32 -19.73 -56.63
CA GLU A 236 -28.71 -18.87 -57.67
C GLU A 236 -29.73 -17.95 -58.34
N HIS A 237 -30.98 -18.40 -58.48
CA HIS A 237 -32.09 -17.60 -58.99
C HIS A 237 -32.40 -16.37 -58.13
N GLN A 238 -32.08 -16.40 -56.83
CA GLN A 238 -32.28 -15.26 -55.93
C GLN A 238 -31.26 -14.15 -56.20
N ASP A 239 -30.00 -14.51 -56.48
CA ASP A 239 -28.95 -13.54 -56.75
C ASP A 239 -29.16 -12.87 -58.13
N LYS A 240 -29.56 -13.65 -59.14
CA LYS A 240 -30.01 -13.13 -60.44
C LYS A 240 -31.23 -12.20 -60.32
N ALA A 241 -32.18 -12.52 -59.44
CA ALA A 241 -33.34 -11.66 -59.18
C ALA A 241 -32.95 -10.32 -58.54
N VAL A 242 -31.94 -10.31 -57.67
CA VAL A 242 -31.40 -9.08 -57.06
C VAL A 242 -30.72 -8.22 -58.11
N GLU A 243 -29.82 -8.79 -58.93
CA GLU A 243 -29.13 -8.06 -60.00
C GLU A 243 -30.11 -7.43 -60.98
N CYS A 244 -31.08 -8.21 -61.47
CA CYS A 244 -32.10 -7.73 -62.40
C CYS A 244 -32.96 -6.61 -61.80
N PHE A 245 -33.32 -6.72 -60.50
CA PHE A 245 -34.07 -5.67 -59.82
C PHE A 245 -33.25 -4.40 -59.61
N LEU A 246 -31.96 -4.50 -59.25
CA LEU A 246 -31.10 -3.33 -59.06
C LEU A 246 -30.86 -2.56 -60.36
N GLU A 247 -30.81 -3.27 -61.50
CA GLU A 247 -30.67 -2.68 -62.84
C GLU A 247 -31.96 -1.98 -63.31
N LYS A 248 -33.12 -2.62 -63.12
CA LYS A 248 -34.40 -2.10 -63.64
C LYS A 248 -35.14 -1.20 -62.65
N GLU A 249 -34.86 -1.29 -61.35
CA GLU A 249 -35.44 -0.53 -60.22
C GLU A 249 -36.96 -0.71 -59.97
N HIS A 250 -37.69 -1.33 -60.89
CA HIS A 250 -39.12 -1.61 -60.81
C HIS A 250 -39.48 -2.84 -61.65
N GLY A 251 -40.41 -3.68 -61.16
CA GLY A 251 -40.84 -4.89 -61.87
C GLY A 251 -41.61 -5.89 -61.02
N ILE A 252 -42.10 -6.96 -61.66
CA ILE A 252 -42.83 -8.07 -61.03
C ILE A 252 -42.01 -9.35 -61.18
N LEU A 253 -41.62 -9.96 -60.06
CA LEU A 253 -40.88 -11.22 -60.02
C LEU A 253 -41.84 -12.41 -59.86
N ALA A 254 -42.00 -13.20 -60.92
CA ALA A 254 -42.76 -14.45 -60.86
C ALA A 254 -41.88 -15.57 -60.26
N MET A 255 -42.30 -16.12 -59.11
CA MET A 255 -41.55 -17.16 -58.40
C MET A 255 -42.47 -18.32 -57.98
N ALA A 256 -42.06 -19.56 -58.26
CA ALA A 256 -42.77 -20.76 -57.83
C ALA A 256 -42.88 -20.84 -56.28
N THR A 257 -43.85 -21.59 -55.77
CA THR A 257 -43.98 -21.85 -54.33
C THR A 257 -42.82 -22.71 -53.83
N GLY A 258 -42.24 -22.34 -52.68
CA GLY A 258 -41.07 -23.04 -52.11
C GLY A 258 -39.69 -22.56 -52.58
N THR A 259 -39.60 -21.62 -53.53
CA THR A 259 -38.31 -21.09 -54.05
C THR A 259 -37.77 -19.86 -53.30
N GLY A 260 -38.33 -19.54 -52.14
CA GLY A 260 -37.77 -18.53 -51.22
C GLY A 260 -38.14 -17.07 -51.54
N LYS A 261 -39.38 -16.80 -51.96
CA LYS A 261 -39.91 -15.44 -52.25
C LYS A 261 -39.54 -14.40 -51.18
N THR A 262 -39.78 -14.73 -49.91
CA THR A 262 -39.48 -13.85 -48.77
C THR A 262 -37.99 -13.53 -48.68
N ILE A 263 -37.12 -14.53 -48.80
CA ILE A 263 -35.67 -14.38 -48.70
C ILE A 263 -35.12 -13.52 -49.84
N THR A 264 -35.63 -13.71 -51.06
CA THR A 264 -35.26 -12.90 -52.25
C THR A 264 -35.64 -11.44 -52.08
N ALA A 265 -36.87 -11.17 -51.65
CA ALA A 265 -37.32 -9.79 -51.39
C ALA A 265 -36.49 -9.13 -50.27
N ILE A 266 -36.14 -9.86 -49.21
CA ILE A 266 -35.25 -9.34 -48.16
C ILE A 266 -33.86 -9.00 -48.71
N LYS A 267 -33.25 -9.86 -49.55
CA LYS A 267 -31.95 -9.55 -50.19
C LYS A 267 -32.01 -8.25 -51.01
N ILE A 268 -33.08 -8.05 -51.77
CA ILE A 268 -33.30 -6.81 -52.54
C ILE A 268 -33.38 -5.61 -51.60
N MET A 269 -34.19 -5.69 -50.54
CA MET A 269 -34.35 -4.61 -49.56
C MET A 269 -33.02 -4.26 -48.88
N THR A 270 -32.26 -5.25 -48.40
CA THR A 270 -30.96 -5.05 -47.74
C THR A 270 -30.01 -4.29 -48.65
N LYS A 271 -29.88 -4.70 -49.92
CA LYS A 271 -28.99 -4.04 -50.88
C LYS A 271 -29.40 -2.59 -51.17
N LEU A 272 -30.71 -2.32 -51.27
CA LEU A 272 -31.22 -0.96 -51.46
C LEU A 272 -31.00 -0.06 -50.22
N PHE A 273 -31.01 -0.63 -49.01
CA PHE A 273 -30.66 0.08 -47.78
C PHE A 273 -29.15 0.36 -47.68
N GLU A 274 -28.30 -0.63 -47.99
CA GLU A 274 -26.84 -0.48 -48.03
C GLU A 274 -26.41 0.62 -49.01
N GLU A 275 -27.01 0.65 -50.21
CA GLU A 275 -26.78 1.70 -51.21
C GLU A 275 -27.48 3.03 -50.87
N SER A 276 -28.16 3.13 -49.71
CA SER A 276 -28.90 4.31 -49.25
C SER A 276 -29.98 4.82 -50.24
N ARG A 277 -30.50 3.94 -51.11
CA ARG A 277 -31.47 4.27 -52.17
C ARG A 277 -32.90 4.36 -51.64
N ILE A 278 -33.19 3.68 -50.53
CA ILE A 278 -34.49 3.71 -49.86
C ILE A 278 -34.33 3.98 -48.36
N LYS A 279 -35.35 4.59 -47.74
CA LYS A 279 -35.40 4.83 -46.28
C LYS A 279 -36.54 4.09 -45.59
N ARG A 280 -37.51 3.59 -46.36
CA ARG A 280 -38.74 2.98 -45.86
C ARG A 280 -39.20 1.89 -46.82
N VAL A 281 -39.78 0.83 -46.26
CA VAL A 281 -40.40 -0.28 -46.99
C VAL A 281 -41.80 -0.48 -46.42
N VAL A 282 -42.77 -0.72 -47.30
CA VAL A 282 -44.13 -1.16 -46.92
C VAL A 282 -44.35 -2.56 -47.50
N ILE A 283 -44.73 -3.51 -46.65
CA ILE A 283 -45.02 -4.89 -47.05
C ILE A 283 -46.51 -5.14 -46.83
N THR A 284 -47.21 -5.58 -47.87
CA THR A 284 -48.66 -5.83 -47.84
C THR A 284 -48.95 -7.25 -48.27
N MET A 285 -49.80 -7.96 -47.52
CA MET A 285 -50.24 -9.32 -47.86
C MET A 285 -51.64 -9.60 -47.29
N TYR A 286 -52.28 -10.66 -47.78
CA TYR A 286 -53.59 -11.10 -47.31
C TYR A 286 -53.44 -12.17 -46.22
N GLY A 287 -53.89 -11.88 -45.00
CA GLY A 287 -53.81 -12.76 -43.82
C GLY A 287 -52.67 -12.43 -42.86
N ASN A 288 -52.86 -12.74 -41.56
CA ASN A 288 -51.90 -12.41 -40.49
C ASN A 288 -50.75 -13.43 -40.35
N ASP A 289 -50.97 -14.70 -40.67
CA ASP A 289 -49.96 -15.76 -40.45
C ASP A 289 -48.69 -15.55 -41.29
N LEU A 290 -48.85 -15.05 -42.52
CA LEU A 290 -47.73 -14.69 -43.39
C LEU A 290 -47.00 -13.44 -42.90
N LEU A 291 -47.72 -12.47 -42.29
CA LEU A 291 -47.11 -11.27 -41.71
C LEU A 291 -46.24 -11.63 -40.52
N ASP A 292 -46.66 -12.57 -39.69
CA ASP A 292 -45.88 -13.06 -38.56
C ASP A 292 -44.62 -13.80 -39.02
N GLN A 293 -44.72 -14.61 -40.08
CA GLN A 293 -43.57 -15.28 -40.70
C GLN A 293 -42.54 -14.27 -41.23
N TRP A 294 -43.01 -13.21 -41.91
CA TRP A 294 -42.15 -12.12 -42.37
C TRP A 294 -41.52 -11.36 -41.19
N THR A 295 -42.29 -11.09 -40.13
CA THR A 295 -41.81 -10.39 -38.93
C THR A 295 -40.68 -11.16 -38.25
N LYS A 296 -40.83 -12.50 -38.12
CA LYS A 296 -39.79 -13.37 -37.57
C LYS A 296 -38.50 -13.34 -38.41
N GLN A 297 -38.62 -13.53 -39.72
CA GLN A 297 -37.44 -13.54 -40.62
C GLN A 297 -36.76 -12.17 -40.73
N MET A 298 -37.52 -11.07 -40.65
CA MET A 298 -36.94 -9.72 -40.61
C MET A 298 -36.18 -9.49 -39.31
N ARG A 299 -36.71 -9.94 -38.16
CA ARG A 299 -36.02 -9.84 -36.86
C ARG A 299 -34.74 -10.66 -36.82
N GLU A 300 -34.74 -11.88 -37.37
CA GLU A 300 -33.56 -12.75 -37.43
C GLU A 300 -32.44 -12.22 -38.33
N ARG A 301 -32.75 -11.38 -39.33
CA ARG A 301 -31.80 -10.96 -40.37
C ARG A 301 -31.36 -9.50 -40.27
N PHE A 302 -32.18 -8.64 -39.65
CA PHE A 302 -31.81 -7.25 -39.33
C PHE A 302 -31.41 -7.07 -37.86
N SER A 303 -31.28 -8.18 -37.10
CA SER A 303 -30.64 -8.21 -35.78
C SER A 303 -29.14 -7.91 -35.81
N ASP A 304 -28.51 -7.65 -36.95
CA ASP A 304 -27.12 -7.18 -37.01
C ASP A 304 -26.93 -5.76 -36.43
N SER A 305 -28.03 -5.06 -36.13
CA SER A 305 -27.98 -3.90 -35.23
C SER A 305 -27.67 -4.28 -33.78
N ASP A 306 -27.97 -5.52 -33.33
CA ASP A 306 -27.55 -6.04 -32.03
C ASP A 306 -26.10 -6.56 -32.03
N SER A 307 -25.53 -6.98 -33.17
CA SER A 307 -24.11 -7.37 -33.28
C SER A 307 -23.17 -6.17 -33.13
N ALA A 308 -23.43 -5.09 -33.87
CA ALA A 308 -22.68 -3.84 -33.73
C ALA A 308 -22.88 -3.20 -32.34
N LEU A 309 -24.10 -3.29 -31.79
CA LEU A 309 -24.40 -2.80 -30.44
C LEU A 309 -23.79 -3.68 -29.35
N SER A 310 -23.75 -5.00 -29.54
CA SER A 310 -23.07 -5.95 -28.65
C SER A 310 -21.58 -5.65 -28.64
N ASN A 311 -20.94 -5.47 -29.78
CA ASN A 311 -19.53 -5.08 -29.86
C ASN A 311 -19.24 -3.73 -29.18
N LEU A 312 -20.13 -2.74 -29.32
CA LEU A 312 -19.97 -1.47 -28.61
C LEU A 312 -20.19 -1.60 -27.09
N ARG A 313 -21.13 -2.45 -26.66
CA ARG A 313 -21.39 -2.75 -25.23
C ARG A 313 -20.23 -3.53 -24.61
N THR A 314 -19.68 -4.53 -25.29
CA THR A 314 -18.49 -5.27 -24.86
C THR A 314 -17.31 -4.32 -24.70
N ARG A 315 -17.04 -3.45 -25.67
CA ARG A 315 -15.97 -2.44 -25.56
C ARG A 315 -16.20 -1.42 -24.44
N ARG A 316 -17.46 -1.07 -24.14
CA ARG A 316 -17.81 -0.24 -22.98
C ARG A 316 -17.46 -0.98 -21.69
N ASP A 317 -17.85 -2.24 -21.58
CA ASP A 317 -17.62 -3.06 -20.39
C ASP A 317 -16.12 -3.30 -20.15
N GLU A 318 -15.33 -3.49 -21.21
CA GLU A 318 -13.85 -3.53 -21.17
C GLU A 318 -13.25 -2.24 -20.61
N VAL A 319 -13.69 -1.08 -21.11
CA VAL A 319 -13.21 0.22 -20.64
C VAL A 319 -13.63 0.49 -19.20
N GLU A 320 -14.85 0.12 -18.80
CA GLU A 320 -15.28 0.19 -17.41
C GLU A 320 -14.43 -0.69 -16.49
N HIS A 321 -14.08 -1.91 -16.93
CA HIS A 321 -13.22 -2.80 -16.17
C HIS A 321 -11.81 -2.20 -16.00
N THR A 322 -11.26 -1.61 -17.07
CA THR A 322 -9.99 -0.87 -17.01
C THR A 322 -10.06 0.29 -16.03
N ILE A 323 -11.14 1.09 -16.04
CA ILE A 323 -11.34 2.19 -15.07
C ILE A 323 -11.38 1.66 -13.64
N ARG A 324 -12.10 0.57 -13.36
CA ARG A 324 -12.15 -0.04 -12.02
C ARG A 324 -10.77 -0.51 -11.57
N THR A 325 -10.03 -1.16 -12.47
CA THR A 325 -8.66 -1.63 -12.19
C THR A 325 -7.69 -0.49 -11.92
N LEU A 326 -7.76 0.59 -12.72
CA LEU A 326 -6.93 1.79 -12.53
C LEU A 326 -7.26 2.50 -11.21
N LYS A 327 -8.54 2.60 -10.83
CA LYS A 327 -8.96 3.13 -9.53
C LYS A 327 -8.41 2.29 -8.38
N PHE A 328 -8.55 0.96 -8.45
CA PHE A 328 -8.00 0.06 -7.44
C PHE A 328 -6.48 0.19 -7.30
N LYS A 329 -5.75 0.28 -8.42
CA LYS A 329 -4.30 0.54 -8.41
C LYS A 329 -3.96 1.90 -7.78
N ALA A 330 -4.69 2.96 -8.14
CA ALA A 330 -4.50 4.29 -7.58
C ALA A 330 -4.72 4.31 -6.06
N ASP A 331 -5.78 3.66 -5.57
CA ASP A 331 -6.07 3.56 -4.14
C ASP A 331 -4.99 2.77 -3.39
N ASN A 332 -4.51 1.66 -3.96
CA ASN A 332 -3.39 0.90 -3.39
C ASN A 332 -2.10 1.73 -3.33
N TYR A 333 -1.78 2.51 -4.37
CA TYR A 333 -0.62 3.39 -4.34
C TYR A 333 -0.77 4.51 -3.30
N LYS A 334 -1.96 5.09 -3.15
CA LYS A 334 -2.23 6.10 -2.11
C LYS A 334 -2.05 5.53 -0.71
N LYS A 335 -2.62 4.35 -0.46
CA LYS A 335 -2.47 3.65 0.82
C LYS A 335 -1.01 3.31 1.12
N GLY A 336 -0.28 2.78 0.13
CA GLY A 336 1.15 2.50 0.28
C GLY A 336 1.98 3.76 0.55
N ILE A 337 1.66 4.89 -0.10
CA ILE A 337 2.34 6.17 0.19
C ILE A 337 2.09 6.61 1.63
N GLU A 338 0.85 6.51 2.13
CA GLU A 338 0.51 6.87 3.50
C GLU A 338 1.27 5.99 4.51
N GLU A 339 1.28 4.67 4.30
CA GLU A 339 2.01 3.71 5.14
C GLU A 339 3.53 4.01 5.15
N TYR A 340 4.14 4.26 3.98
CA TYR A 340 5.57 4.56 3.90
C TYR A 340 5.93 5.93 4.49
N GLU A 341 5.08 6.95 4.36
CA GLU A 341 5.32 8.27 4.96
C GLU A 341 5.25 8.19 6.50
N VAL A 342 4.31 7.40 7.05
CA VAL A 342 4.24 7.14 8.50
C VAL A 342 5.50 6.43 8.98
N GLU A 343 5.90 5.32 8.35
CA GLU A 343 7.12 4.60 8.73
C GLU A 343 8.35 5.50 8.63
N LYS A 344 8.47 6.29 7.55
CA LYS A 344 9.58 7.22 7.37
C LYS A 344 9.64 8.27 8.48
N ALA A 345 8.50 8.84 8.89
CA ALA A 345 8.44 9.81 9.97
C ALA A 345 8.93 9.21 11.30
N GLU A 346 8.55 7.97 11.61
CA GLU A 346 9.03 7.24 12.78
C GLU A 346 10.54 7.02 12.75
N LYS A 347 11.11 6.58 11.61
CA LYS A 347 12.57 6.38 11.47
C LYS A 347 13.34 7.69 11.58
N ILE A 348 12.81 8.79 11.03
CA ILE A 348 13.41 10.12 11.19
C ILE A 348 13.39 10.56 12.66
N ALA A 349 12.29 10.33 13.38
CA ALA A 349 12.20 10.64 14.80
C ALA A 349 13.25 9.87 15.63
N GLN A 350 13.39 8.57 15.39
CA GLN A 350 14.39 7.71 16.03
C GLN A 350 15.81 8.20 15.74
N ARG A 351 16.10 8.60 14.49
CA ARG A 351 17.41 9.14 14.12
C ARG A 351 17.69 10.47 14.84
N ASN A 352 16.72 11.39 14.86
CA ASN A 352 16.89 12.69 15.51
C ASN A 352 17.15 12.55 17.01
N GLU A 353 16.56 11.54 17.67
CA GLU A 353 16.83 11.25 19.08
C GLU A 353 18.27 10.79 19.31
N ILE A 354 18.80 9.92 18.42
CA ILE A 354 20.21 9.48 18.46
C ILE A 354 21.14 10.68 18.24
N ASP A 355 20.87 11.51 17.24
CA ASP A 355 21.67 12.71 16.92
C ASP A 355 21.69 13.70 18.10
N LYS A 356 20.54 13.90 18.76
CA LYS A 356 20.44 14.73 19.97
C LYS A 356 21.27 14.15 21.11
N LYS A 357 21.12 12.86 21.39
CA LYS A 357 21.90 12.17 22.43
C LYS A 357 23.40 12.25 22.18
N TYR A 358 23.83 12.09 20.92
CA TYR A 358 25.23 12.23 20.54
C TYR A 358 25.74 13.65 20.77
N LYS A 359 24.95 14.67 20.40
CA LYS A 359 25.27 16.09 20.64
C LYS A 359 25.41 16.41 22.13
N ASP A 360 24.47 15.94 22.94
CA ASP A 360 24.44 16.17 24.39
C ASP A 360 25.65 15.50 25.08
N LEU A 361 25.96 14.24 24.72
CA LEU A 361 27.13 13.52 25.23
C LEU A 361 28.44 14.23 24.85
N ASN A 362 28.55 14.73 23.61
CA ASN A 362 29.75 15.43 23.15
C ASN A 362 29.92 16.80 23.84
N GLN A 363 28.81 17.48 24.15
CA GLN A 363 28.84 18.70 24.96
C GLN A 363 29.29 18.40 26.40
N GLU A 364 28.80 17.31 27.00
CA GLU A 364 29.23 16.87 28.32
C GLU A 364 30.73 16.50 28.33
N LYS A 365 31.23 15.78 27.32
CA LYS A 365 32.66 15.47 27.15
C LYS A 365 33.51 16.74 27.18
N ASN A 366 33.12 17.76 26.42
CA ASN A 366 33.85 19.03 26.38
C ASN A 366 33.83 19.78 27.73
N ASN A 367 32.76 19.68 28.50
CA ASN A 367 32.70 20.26 29.84
C ASN A 367 33.63 19.51 30.82
N ILE A 368 33.62 18.17 30.78
CA ILE A 368 34.52 17.34 31.61
C ILE A 368 35.99 17.63 31.29
N ILE A 369 36.36 17.81 30.02
CA ILE A 369 37.72 18.18 29.62
C ILE A 369 38.14 19.52 30.26
N LYS A 370 37.25 20.53 30.25
CA LYS A 370 37.52 21.83 30.89
C LYS A 370 37.70 21.70 32.40
N GLU A 371 36.91 20.85 33.05
CA GLU A 371 37.03 20.56 34.49
C GLU A 371 38.36 19.85 34.81
N ILE A 372 38.77 18.87 34.00
CA ILE A 372 40.07 18.19 34.13
C ILE A 372 41.22 19.18 33.97
N GLU A 373 41.18 20.04 32.96
CA GLU A 373 42.22 21.05 32.73
C GLU A 373 42.31 22.04 33.89
N LYS A 374 41.18 22.46 34.45
CA LYS A 374 41.13 23.32 35.63
C LYS A 374 41.72 22.62 36.85
N ASN A 375 41.28 21.40 37.16
CA ASN A 375 41.79 20.64 38.30
C ASN A 375 43.30 20.39 38.18
N LYS A 376 43.80 20.11 36.97
CA LYS A 376 45.25 19.95 36.72
C LYS A 376 46.04 21.23 37.02
N LYS A 377 45.47 22.41 36.71
CA LYS A 377 46.07 23.71 37.07
C LYS A 377 46.06 23.92 38.59
N ASP A 378 44.96 23.59 39.25
CA ASP A 378 44.81 23.73 40.71
C ASP A 378 45.77 22.81 41.46
N ILE A 379 45.91 21.54 41.03
CA ILE A 379 46.93 20.60 41.52
C ILE A 379 48.34 21.18 41.35
N SER A 380 48.65 21.70 40.16
CA SER A 380 49.97 22.28 39.88
C SER A 380 50.27 23.49 40.77
N ALA A 381 49.26 24.35 41.01
CA ALA A 381 49.37 25.50 41.91
C ALA A 381 49.57 25.06 43.37
N LYS A 382 48.84 24.03 43.83
CA LYS A 382 49.01 23.48 45.19
C LYS A 382 50.35 22.79 45.38
N ILE A 383 50.86 22.05 44.40
CA ILE A 383 52.22 21.49 44.44
C ILE A 383 53.26 22.61 44.56
N ALA A 384 53.11 23.71 43.80
CA ALA A 384 54.01 24.85 43.89
C ALA A 384 53.96 25.54 45.26
N GLU A 385 52.76 25.64 45.86
CA GLU A 385 52.58 26.13 47.23
C GLU A 385 53.27 25.23 48.26
N ILE A 386 53.05 23.92 48.20
CA ILE A 386 53.70 22.94 49.07
C ILE A 386 55.23 23.02 48.93
N MET A 387 55.75 23.11 47.71
CA MET A 387 57.19 23.29 47.44
C MET A 387 57.75 24.61 48.00
N ARG A 388 56.92 25.64 48.14
CA ARG A 388 57.30 26.90 48.80
C ARG A 388 57.29 26.75 50.32
N LEU A 389 56.28 26.09 50.88
CA LEU A 389 56.15 25.86 52.32
C LEU A 389 57.24 24.91 52.85
N THR A 390 57.62 23.88 52.10
CA THR A 390 58.70 22.95 52.49
C THR A 390 60.09 23.59 52.54
N LYS A 391 60.29 24.75 51.90
CA LYS A 391 61.53 25.54 52.04
C LYS A 391 61.65 26.21 53.41
N SER A 392 60.59 26.24 54.19
CA SER A 392 60.55 26.68 55.59
C SER A 392 60.65 25.46 56.51
N PRO A 393 61.83 25.10 57.04
CA PRO A 393 62.00 23.83 57.73
C PRO A 393 61.13 23.70 59.00
N TYR A 394 60.81 24.83 59.64
CA TYR A 394 59.97 24.87 60.83
C TYR A 394 58.53 24.38 60.61
N LEU A 395 58.02 24.34 59.36
CA LEU A 395 56.67 23.83 59.03
C LEU A 395 56.62 22.31 58.83
N ILE A 396 57.76 21.63 58.71
CA ILE A 396 57.82 20.19 58.40
C ILE A 396 57.52 19.36 59.65
N SER A 397 57.99 19.80 60.81
CA SER A 397 57.81 19.10 62.08
C SER A 397 58.05 20.05 63.25
N GLN A 398 57.23 19.92 64.28
CA GLN A 398 57.40 20.60 65.57
C GLN A 398 58.83 20.41 66.13
N SER A 399 59.37 19.18 66.06
CA SER A 399 60.71 18.88 66.56
C SER A 399 61.81 19.69 65.84
N LEU A 400 61.63 19.96 64.55
CA LEU A 400 62.59 20.75 63.78
C LEU A 400 62.48 22.24 64.13
N CYS A 401 61.26 22.74 64.36
CA CYS A 401 61.02 24.09 64.88
C CYS A 401 61.70 24.29 66.24
N ASP A 402 61.52 23.35 67.17
CA ASP A 402 62.12 23.39 68.51
C ASP A 402 63.66 23.42 68.44
N ARG A 403 64.25 22.58 67.58
CA ARG A 403 65.71 22.56 67.34
C ARG A 403 66.22 23.85 66.70
N MET A 404 65.43 24.49 65.83
CA MET A 404 65.77 25.79 65.26
C MET A 404 65.74 26.88 66.33
N HIS A 405 64.75 26.88 67.22
CA HIS A 405 64.71 27.77 68.38
C HIS A 405 65.91 27.55 69.31
N GLU A 406 66.27 26.29 69.59
CA GLU A 406 67.45 25.94 70.39
C GLU A 406 68.76 26.41 69.74
N LEU A 407 68.88 26.29 68.42
CA LEU A 407 70.00 26.82 67.64
C LEU A 407 70.06 28.36 67.75
N GLY A 408 68.92 29.05 67.61
CA GLY A 408 68.84 30.51 67.79
C GLY A 408 69.22 30.97 69.20
N ALA A 409 68.79 30.24 70.23
CA ALA A 409 69.15 30.47 71.63
C ALA A 409 70.65 30.24 71.86
N SER A 410 71.20 29.14 71.33
CA SER A 410 72.63 28.79 71.43
C SER A 410 73.53 29.80 70.71
N MET A 411 73.10 30.31 69.55
CA MET A 411 73.77 31.39 68.81
C MET A 411 73.80 32.72 69.57
N THR A 412 72.90 32.91 70.53
CA THR A 412 72.87 34.09 71.42
C THR A 412 73.85 33.96 72.58
N LYS A 413 74.20 32.72 72.96
CA LYS A 413 75.08 32.40 74.10
C LYS A 413 76.58 32.56 73.78
N LEU A 414 76.97 32.54 72.49
CA LEU A 414 78.36 32.56 72.03
C LEU A 414 78.70 33.85 71.26
N LYS A 415 78.68 35.03 71.88
CA LYS A 415 79.34 36.22 71.30
C LYS A 415 79.84 37.18 72.39
N LEU A 416 81.16 37.29 72.55
CA LEU A 416 81.78 38.51 73.07
C LEU A 416 82.28 39.35 71.88
N PRO A 417 81.95 40.66 71.79
CA PRO A 417 82.34 41.54 70.68
C PRO A 417 83.86 41.65 70.50
N LYS A 418 84.32 41.79 69.25
CA LYS A 418 85.74 41.74 68.83
C LYS A 418 86.67 42.71 69.60
N ASN A 419 86.17 43.91 69.94
CA ASN A 419 87.00 44.92 70.58
C ASN A 419 87.27 44.58 72.05
N THR A 420 86.25 44.15 72.81
CA THR A 420 86.41 43.78 74.22
C THR A 420 87.13 42.44 74.40
N SER A 421 86.94 41.48 73.48
CA SER A 421 87.56 40.15 73.60
C SER A 421 89.06 40.14 73.30
N LYS A 422 89.51 40.91 72.30
CA LYS A 422 90.93 40.95 71.91
C LYS A 422 91.77 41.58 73.01
N ASP A 423 91.29 42.69 73.57
CA ASP A 423 91.98 43.39 74.65
C ASP A 423 92.06 42.50 75.89
N PHE A 424 90.96 41.80 76.24
CA PHE A 424 90.92 40.86 77.37
C PHE A 424 91.93 39.70 77.23
N PHE A 425 91.98 39.00 76.09
CA PHE A 425 92.94 37.90 75.91
C PHE A 425 94.39 38.39 75.81
N THR A 426 94.59 39.60 75.28
CA THR A 426 95.91 40.23 75.25
C THR A 426 96.36 40.58 76.66
N GLU A 427 95.49 41.17 77.48
CA GLU A 427 95.77 41.53 78.87
C GLU A 427 96.00 40.28 79.73
N LEU A 428 95.19 39.23 79.53
CA LEU A 428 95.35 37.96 80.21
C LEU A 428 96.68 37.28 79.88
N ALA A 429 97.12 37.33 78.61
CA ALA A 429 98.41 36.77 78.21
C ALA A 429 99.60 37.51 78.86
N HIS A 430 99.50 38.82 79.08
CA HIS A 430 100.55 39.63 79.70
C HIS A 430 100.52 39.63 81.24
N SER A 431 99.46 39.10 81.85
CA SER A 431 99.36 39.00 83.31
C SER A 431 100.30 37.91 83.86
N GLU A 432 100.87 38.13 85.06
CA GLU A 432 101.74 37.15 85.74
C GLU A 432 100.98 35.89 86.17
N LYS A 433 99.66 36.03 86.38
CA LYS A 433 98.77 34.96 86.81
C LYS A 433 97.53 34.89 85.92
N CYS A 434 97.07 33.67 85.71
CA CYS A 434 95.81 33.38 85.04
C CYS A 434 94.62 33.74 85.94
N VAL A 435 93.42 33.81 85.36
CA VAL A 435 92.16 34.04 86.10
C VAL A 435 91.93 32.98 87.20
N CYS A 436 92.53 31.79 87.05
CA CYS A 436 92.52 30.72 88.06
C CYS A 436 93.72 30.76 89.04
N ASP A 437 94.45 31.87 89.09
CA ASP A 437 95.57 32.17 89.99
C ASP A 437 96.85 31.31 89.80
N ARG A 438 96.91 30.49 88.73
CA ARG A 438 98.17 29.84 88.30
C ARG A 438 99.08 30.83 87.58
N CYS A 439 100.39 30.72 87.80
CA CYS A 439 101.37 31.50 87.04
C CYS A 439 101.29 31.20 85.54
N ILE A 440 101.30 32.24 84.72
CA ILE A 440 101.35 32.11 83.25
C ILE A 440 102.82 32.08 82.85
N GLY A 441 103.29 30.90 82.44
CA GLY A 441 104.60 30.74 81.83
C GLY A 441 104.59 31.11 80.34
N GLU A 442 105.75 31.04 79.72
CA GLU A 442 105.96 31.43 78.33
C GLU A 442 105.17 30.54 77.35
N THR A 443 105.06 29.25 77.66
CA THR A 443 104.26 28.26 76.93
C THR A 443 102.75 28.55 77.00
N GLU A 444 102.22 28.91 78.18
CA GLU A 444 100.81 29.27 78.32
C GLU A 444 100.49 30.59 77.63
N ARG A 445 101.37 31.58 77.70
CA ARG A 445 101.22 32.88 77.03
C ARG A 445 101.09 32.73 75.52
N GLU A 446 101.98 31.95 74.90
CA GLU A 446 101.90 31.66 73.46
C GLU A 446 100.65 30.85 73.08
N ALA A 447 100.19 29.96 73.97
CA ALA A 447 98.97 29.19 73.74
C ALA A 447 97.70 30.06 73.84
N ILE A 448 97.65 31.02 74.77
CA ILE A 448 96.56 31.99 74.92
C ILE A 448 96.49 32.88 73.67
N LEU A 449 97.62 33.44 73.22
CA LEU A 449 97.67 34.31 72.05
C LEU A 449 97.35 33.56 70.74
N ARG A 450 97.86 32.32 70.56
CA ARG A 450 97.50 31.48 69.40
C ARG A 450 96.01 31.13 69.36
N ASN A 451 95.39 30.84 70.50
CA ASN A 451 93.98 30.46 70.54
C ASN A 451 93.03 31.67 70.50
N ALA A 452 93.49 32.88 70.84
CA ALA A 452 92.68 34.09 70.76
C ALA A 452 92.16 34.38 69.34
N GLU A 453 92.93 34.05 68.29
CA GLU A 453 92.50 34.23 66.90
C GLU A 453 91.31 33.35 66.51
N ARG A 454 91.10 32.21 67.19
CA ARG A 454 89.96 31.32 66.93
C ARG A 454 88.62 31.91 67.37
N TYR A 455 88.61 32.95 68.19
CA TYR A 455 87.40 33.57 68.75
C TYR A 455 87.01 34.91 68.07
N LEU A 456 87.70 35.32 66.99
CA LEU A 456 87.52 36.61 66.31
C LEU A 456 86.90 36.47 64.89
N GLY A 457 85.56 36.50 64.76
CA GLY A 457 84.88 36.44 63.45
C GLY A 457 83.95 37.64 63.16
N SER A 458 84.40 38.65 62.38
CA SER A 458 83.57 39.82 62.02
C SER A 458 82.68 39.62 60.78
N ASN A 459 83.15 38.88 59.77
CA ASN A 459 82.40 38.72 58.50
C ASN A 459 81.24 37.73 58.63
N GLN A 460 81.26 36.86 59.64
CA GLN A 460 80.18 35.91 59.90
C GLN A 460 79.04 36.53 60.73
N GLN A 461 79.24 37.70 61.35
CA GLN A 461 78.29 38.25 62.30
C GLN A 461 77.02 38.81 61.64
N SER A 462 77.12 39.39 60.44
CA SER A 462 75.95 39.81 59.65
C SER A 462 75.13 38.61 59.21
N VAL A 463 75.78 37.58 58.65
CA VAL A 463 75.15 36.32 58.23
C VAL A 463 74.46 35.63 59.41
N LEU A 464 75.13 35.55 60.57
CA LEU A 464 74.55 34.98 61.79
C LEU A 464 73.37 35.80 62.32
N ASN A 465 73.39 37.12 62.19
CA ASN A 465 72.27 37.97 62.62
C ASN A 465 71.07 37.86 61.65
N THR A 466 71.31 37.73 60.34
CA THR A 466 70.27 37.42 59.35
C THR A 466 69.64 36.05 59.63
N ILE A 467 70.46 35.02 59.85
CA ILE A 467 69.98 33.68 60.23
C ILE A 467 69.19 33.74 61.54
N LYS A 468 69.68 34.47 62.54
CA LYS A 468 69.00 34.65 63.83
C LYS A 468 67.64 35.30 63.67
N SER A 469 67.54 36.39 62.89
CA SER A 469 66.28 37.10 62.63
C SER A 469 65.27 36.21 61.91
N SER A 470 65.73 35.37 60.98
CA SER A 470 64.86 34.43 60.27
C SER A 470 64.37 33.28 61.15
N ILE A 471 65.14 32.88 62.18
CA ILE A 471 64.80 31.80 63.11
C ILE A 471 63.90 32.29 64.25
N SER A 472 64.07 33.54 64.70
CA SER A 472 63.36 34.09 65.88
C SER A 472 61.86 34.30 65.67
N GLY A 473 61.37 34.29 64.43
CA GLY A 473 59.95 34.40 64.08
C GLY A 473 59.33 33.10 63.57
N CYS A 474 59.99 31.96 63.75
CA CYS A 474 59.48 30.65 63.32
C CYS A 474 58.42 30.14 64.31
N GLU A 475 57.18 29.96 63.86
CA GLU A 475 56.14 29.21 64.58
C GLU A 475 55.70 28.02 63.72
N TYR A 476 55.50 26.86 64.35
CA TYR A 476 54.91 25.71 63.69
C TYR A 476 53.41 25.93 63.56
N ASP A 477 52.87 25.71 62.37
CA ASP A 477 51.44 25.77 62.09
C ASP A 477 51.00 24.57 61.21
N SER A 478 49.68 24.39 61.05
CA SER A 478 49.11 23.30 60.25
C SER A 478 49.13 23.57 58.74
N SER A 479 49.60 24.73 58.27
CA SER A 479 49.41 25.18 56.88
C SER A 479 49.97 24.20 55.86
N LEU A 480 51.08 23.52 56.17
CA LEU A 480 51.67 22.51 55.30
C LEU A 480 50.80 21.24 55.22
N ASN A 481 50.27 20.78 56.35
CA ASN A 481 49.36 19.63 56.39
C ASN A 481 48.05 19.95 55.69
N ASP A 482 47.47 21.13 55.94
CA ASP A 482 46.23 21.59 55.29
C ASP A 482 46.41 21.66 53.76
N ALA A 483 47.59 22.08 53.28
CA ALA A 483 47.91 22.09 51.85
C ALA A 483 48.04 20.67 51.26
N PHE A 484 48.58 19.69 52.00
CA PHE A 484 48.63 18.29 51.58
C PHE A 484 47.24 17.64 51.55
N GLU A 485 46.38 17.96 52.51
CA GLU A 485 45.01 17.46 52.56
C GLU A 485 44.20 17.98 51.36
N GLN A 486 44.28 19.29 51.07
CA GLN A 486 43.69 19.88 49.87
C GLN A 486 44.26 19.29 48.57
N LEU A 487 45.55 18.95 48.52
CA LEU A 487 46.14 18.26 47.37
C LEU A 487 45.54 16.85 47.20
N SER A 488 45.32 16.12 48.29
CA SER A 488 44.68 14.81 48.30
C SER A 488 43.25 14.88 47.78
N GLU A 489 42.47 15.87 48.23
CA GLU A 489 41.11 16.13 47.73
C GLU A 489 41.10 16.41 46.22
N LEU A 490 42.02 17.24 45.72
CA LEU A 490 42.15 17.52 44.28
C LEU A 490 42.55 16.28 43.46
N GLN A 491 43.38 15.40 44.02
CA GLN A 491 43.74 14.12 43.41
C GLN A 491 42.55 13.14 43.35
N GLU A 492 41.73 13.11 44.40
CA GLU A 492 40.49 12.33 44.41
C GLU A 492 39.51 12.86 43.36
N GLN A 493 39.32 14.18 43.29
CA GLN A 493 38.53 14.83 42.24
C GLN A 493 39.06 14.51 40.84
N ALA A 494 40.38 14.45 40.65
CA ALA A 494 40.99 14.06 39.36
C ALA A 494 40.58 12.63 38.96
N THR A 495 40.56 11.72 39.92
CA THR A 495 40.15 10.32 39.71
C THR A 495 38.67 10.24 39.33
N ILE A 496 37.80 10.96 40.04
CA ILE A 496 36.36 11.02 39.74
C ILE A 496 36.10 11.58 38.33
N LEU A 497 36.76 12.69 37.98
CA LEU A 497 36.63 13.31 36.66
C LEU A 497 37.09 12.37 35.54
N ASN A 498 38.18 11.64 35.76
CA ASN A 498 38.71 10.68 34.78
C ASN A 498 37.77 9.48 34.58
N ASN A 499 37.16 8.97 35.65
CA ASN A 499 36.13 7.93 35.54
C ASN A 499 34.91 8.43 34.77
N ARG A 500 34.42 9.63 35.09
CA ARG A 500 33.30 10.26 34.40
C ARG A 500 33.59 10.48 32.90
N PHE A 501 34.84 10.82 32.56
CA PHE A 501 35.29 10.94 31.18
C PHE A 501 35.23 9.58 30.45
N ASN A 502 35.78 8.52 31.05
CA ASN A 502 35.76 7.17 30.48
C ASN A 502 34.33 6.65 30.28
N ASP A 503 33.45 6.86 31.26
CA ASP A 503 32.03 6.48 31.16
C ASP A 503 31.33 7.22 30.00
N ASN A 504 31.65 8.50 29.79
CA ASN A 504 31.10 9.28 28.67
C ASN A 504 31.66 8.80 27.32
N GLU A 505 32.95 8.46 27.22
CA GLU A 505 33.52 7.85 26.01
C GLU A 505 32.88 6.50 25.69
N GLU A 506 32.65 5.64 26.68
CA GLU A 506 31.97 4.37 26.46
C GLU A 506 30.53 4.58 25.97
N LYS A 507 29.81 5.58 26.50
CA LYS A 507 28.48 5.98 26.02
C LYS A 507 28.52 6.50 24.58
N LEU A 508 29.54 7.27 24.19
CA LEU A 508 29.73 7.74 22.82
C LEU A 508 30.01 6.59 21.84
N ILE A 509 30.80 5.59 22.25
CA ILE A 509 31.07 4.39 21.46
C ILE A 509 29.78 3.55 21.30
N LYS A 510 29.01 3.37 22.38
CA LYS A 510 27.72 2.65 22.35
C LYS A 510 26.64 3.39 21.57
N ALA A 511 26.69 4.72 21.53
CA ALA A 511 25.84 5.55 20.66
C ALA A 511 26.29 5.51 19.19
N GLY A 512 27.25 4.64 18.85
CA GLY A 512 27.87 4.48 17.54
C GLY A 512 26.92 4.44 16.34
N GLY A 513 27.48 4.86 15.20
CA GLY A 513 26.76 5.21 13.99
C GLY A 513 26.12 4.06 13.22
N ASP A 514 26.35 2.79 13.57
CA ASP A 514 25.81 1.66 12.81
C ASP A 514 24.27 1.67 12.80
N LYS A 515 23.64 1.95 13.95
CA LYS A 515 22.18 2.09 14.05
C LYS A 515 21.68 3.35 13.35
N ALA A 516 22.45 4.43 13.38
CA ALA A 516 22.12 5.67 12.66
C ALA A 516 22.23 5.49 11.13
N ALA A 517 23.20 4.70 10.66
CA ALA A 517 23.41 4.34 9.28
C ALA A 517 22.33 3.37 8.77
N GLU A 518 21.94 2.39 9.59
CA GLU A 518 20.81 1.49 9.31
C GLU A 518 19.50 2.28 9.16
N LEU A 519 19.22 3.19 10.10
CA LEU A 519 18.07 4.08 10.02
C LEU A 519 18.12 4.97 8.77
N GLN A 520 19.30 5.49 8.41
CA GLN A 520 19.46 6.30 7.20
C GLN A 520 19.19 5.50 5.92
N SER A 521 19.74 4.29 5.83
CA SER A 521 19.52 3.39 4.70
C SER A 521 18.03 3.11 4.52
N ARG A 522 17.30 2.82 5.62
CA ARG A 522 15.85 2.60 5.58
C ARG A 522 15.07 3.85 5.17
N ILE A 523 15.47 5.04 5.63
CA ILE A 523 14.85 6.31 5.22
C ILE A 523 15.03 6.55 3.71
N GLU A 524 16.20 6.24 3.16
CA GLU A 524 16.49 6.36 1.73
C GLU A 524 15.64 5.38 0.91
N GLU A 525 15.58 4.11 1.32
CA GLU A 525 14.73 3.08 0.70
C GLU A 525 13.25 3.48 0.69
N LEU A 526 12.71 3.93 1.83
CA LEU A 526 11.33 4.41 1.93
C LEU A 526 11.08 5.62 1.02
N THR A 527 12.05 6.52 0.90
CA THR A 527 11.96 7.69 0.02
C THR A 527 11.90 7.28 -1.45
N GLU A 528 12.68 6.28 -1.85
CA GLU A 528 12.65 5.74 -3.21
C GLU A 528 11.31 5.07 -3.52
N ASN A 529 10.79 4.25 -2.60
CA ASN A 529 9.49 3.59 -2.73
C ASN A 529 8.34 4.60 -2.86
N ILE A 530 8.32 5.64 -2.01
CA ILE A 530 7.36 6.74 -2.11
C ILE A 530 7.45 7.44 -3.48
N GLY A 531 8.67 7.69 -3.96
CA GLY A 531 8.90 8.29 -5.27
C GLY A 531 8.35 7.44 -6.42
N ALA A 532 8.57 6.12 -6.38
CA ALA A 532 8.05 5.18 -7.35
C ALA A 532 6.51 5.15 -7.35
N CYS A 533 5.89 5.06 -6.18
CA CYS A 533 4.43 5.09 -6.05
C CYS A 533 3.82 6.41 -6.56
N LYS A 534 4.41 7.56 -6.20
CA LYS A 534 3.97 8.89 -6.68
C LYS A 534 4.09 9.01 -8.20
N LYS A 535 5.16 8.47 -8.79
CA LYS A 535 5.33 8.44 -10.25
C LYS A 535 4.25 7.61 -10.94
N SER A 536 3.96 6.41 -10.45
CA SER A 536 2.89 5.54 -10.97
C SER A 536 1.51 6.17 -10.80
N LEU A 537 1.25 6.80 -9.65
CA LEU A 537 -0.02 7.49 -9.39
C LEU A 537 -0.23 8.68 -10.35
N ASN A 538 0.83 9.46 -10.61
CA ASN A 538 0.77 10.54 -11.59
C ASN A 538 0.41 10.06 -13.00
N VAL A 539 0.91 8.89 -13.44
CA VAL A 539 0.53 8.32 -14.75
C VAL A 539 -0.98 8.02 -14.79
N ILE A 540 -1.53 7.49 -13.70
CA ILE A 540 -2.94 7.12 -13.62
C ILE A 540 -3.86 8.36 -13.53
N GLU A 541 -3.48 9.39 -12.77
CA GLU A 541 -4.34 10.55 -12.45
C GLU A 541 -4.04 11.83 -13.26
N ALA A 542 -2.99 11.85 -14.09
CA ALA A 542 -2.62 13.02 -14.89
C ALA A 542 -3.77 13.51 -15.78
N LYS A 543 -3.98 14.83 -15.80
CA LYS A 543 -4.98 15.52 -16.64
C LYS A 543 -4.48 15.92 -18.03
N SER A 544 -3.16 15.94 -18.23
CA SER A 544 -2.53 16.33 -19.49
C SER A 544 -1.26 15.53 -19.68
N ASP A 545 -0.95 15.16 -20.91
CA ASP A 545 0.26 14.42 -21.28
C ASP A 545 1.30 15.33 -21.93
N PRO A 546 2.39 15.71 -21.24
CA PRO A 546 3.47 16.47 -21.85
C PRO A 546 4.40 15.60 -22.70
N TYR A 547 4.29 14.25 -22.66
CA TYR A 547 5.29 13.31 -23.18
C TYR A 547 4.74 12.18 -24.07
N GLU A 548 3.45 12.20 -24.47
CA GLU A 548 2.78 11.19 -25.33
C GLU A 548 2.91 9.73 -24.84
N THR A 549 2.87 9.51 -23.53
CA THR A 549 2.94 8.16 -22.92
C THR A 549 1.63 7.68 -22.30
N LEU A 550 0.62 8.55 -22.22
CA LEU A 550 -0.69 8.23 -21.66
C LEU A 550 -1.56 7.56 -22.72
N THR A 551 -2.19 6.46 -22.32
CA THR A 551 -3.14 5.72 -23.13
C THR A 551 -4.42 5.49 -22.32
N LYS A 552 -5.51 5.14 -23.01
CA LYS A 552 -6.78 4.72 -22.38
C LYS A 552 -6.63 3.52 -21.41
N ASP A 553 -5.53 2.77 -21.50
CA ASP A 553 -5.29 1.58 -20.70
C ASP A 553 -4.50 1.88 -19.41
N ASN A 554 -3.82 3.04 -19.35
CA ASN A 554 -2.96 3.42 -18.22
C ASN A 554 -3.38 4.71 -17.49
N ASN A 555 -4.29 5.50 -18.06
CA ASN A 555 -4.71 6.80 -17.53
C ASN A 555 -6.23 6.90 -17.38
N LEU A 556 -6.69 7.37 -16.21
CA LEU A 556 -8.12 7.48 -15.90
C LEU A 556 -8.84 8.54 -16.74
N CYS A 557 -8.21 9.67 -17.04
CA CYS A 557 -8.86 10.74 -17.81
C CYS A 557 -9.20 10.24 -19.22
N LEU A 558 -8.22 9.66 -19.91
CA LEU A 558 -8.39 9.13 -21.27
C LEU A 558 -9.34 7.92 -21.31
N ALA A 559 -9.32 7.06 -20.28
CA ALA A 559 -10.26 5.95 -20.17
C ALA A 559 -11.72 6.44 -20.04
N ASN A 560 -11.97 7.47 -19.21
CA ASN A 560 -13.30 8.05 -19.05
C ASN A 560 -13.76 8.77 -20.34
N GLU A 561 -12.88 9.50 -21.03
CA GLU A 561 -13.21 10.11 -22.33
C GLU A 561 -13.59 9.06 -23.38
N ALA A 562 -12.87 7.93 -23.42
CA ALA A 562 -13.19 6.81 -24.30
C ALA A 562 -14.54 6.16 -23.96
N LEU A 563 -14.88 6.07 -22.67
CA LEU A 563 -16.18 5.58 -22.21
C LEU A 563 -17.31 6.50 -22.67
N ASP A 564 -17.18 7.82 -22.48
CA ASP A 564 -18.15 8.82 -22.92
C ASP A 564 -18.39 8.76 -24.44
N GLU A 565 -17.34 8.55 -25.23
CA GLU A 565 -17.48 8.36 -26.67
C GLU A 565 -18.26 7.09 -27.04
N LEU A 566 -17.98 5.97 -26.36
CA LEU A 566 -18.67 4.70 -26.59
C LEU A 566 -20.14 4.79 -26.22
N GLU A 567 -20.47 5.45 -25.10
CA GLU A 567 -21.84 5.69 -24.67
C GLU A 567 -22.62 6.53 -25.70
N LYS A 568 -22.01 7.59 -26.23
CA LYS A 568 -22.61 8.40 -27.31
C LYS A 568 -22.87 7.57 -28.57
N LYS A 569 -21.95 6.69 -28.95
CA LYS A 569 -22.09 5.79 -30.11
C LYS A 569 -23.21 4.75 -29.90
N ILE A 570 -23.32 4.16 -28.70
CA ILE A 570 -24.41 3.23 -28.32
C ILE A 570 -25.77 3.95 -28.33
N ALA A 571 -25.83 5.17 -27.80
CA ALA A 571 -27.06 5.98 -27.75
C ALA A 571 -27.53 6.42 -29.15
N ALA A 572 -26.60 6.68 -30.07
CA ALA A 572 -26.90 6.95 -31.48
C ALA A 572 -27.43 5.69 -32.20
N ALA A 573 -26.85 4.51 -31.95
CA ALA A 573 -27.22 3.26 -32.61
C ALA A 573 -28.58 2.69 -32.18
N THR A 574 -29.00 2.89 -30.93
CA THR A 574 -30.24 2.30 -30.38
C THR A 574 -31.50 3.14 -30.57
N ASN A 575 -31.44 4.31 -31.22
CA ASN A 575 -32.53 5.31 -31.19
C ASN A 575 -33.02 5.67 -29.76
N THR A 576 -32.27 5.27 -28.71
CA THR A 576 -32.52 5.58 -27.29
C THR A 576 -32.06 6.99 -26.94
N ASN A 577 -31.50 7.72 -27.90
CA ASN A 577 -31.09 9.11 -27.78
C ASN A 577 -32.18 10.00 -27.14
N ARG A 578 -33.46 9.70 -27.39
CA ARG A 578 -34.58 10.44 -26.77
C ARG A 578 -34.79 10.14 -25.29
N ALA A 579 -34.55 8.91 -24.84
CA ALA A 579 -34.71 8.51 -23.44
C ALA A 579 -33.48 8.89 -22.60
N LEU A 580 -32.27 8.72 -23.16
CA LEU A 580 -31.03 9.15 -22.51
C LEU A 580 -31.01 10.67 -22.32
N ARG A 581 -31.35 11.44 -23.36
CA ARG A 581 -31.45 12.90 -23.28
C ARG A 581 -32.53 13.37 -22.31
N ARG A 582 -33.63 12.62 -22.15
CA ARG A 582 -34.64 12.91 -21.11
C ARG A 582 -34.08 12.65 -19.71
N LYS A 583 -33.32 11.57 -19.52
CA LYS A 583 -32.64 11.28 -18.25
C LYS A 583 -31.63 12.37 -17.91
N GLU A 584 -30.78 12.75 -18.86
CA GLU A 584 -29.78 13.83 -18.68
C GLU A 584 -30.45 15.15 -18.31
N ILE A 585 -31.52 15.55 -19.00
CA ILE A 585 -32.28 16.77 -18.68
C ILE A 585 -32.88 16.68 -17.26
N VAL A 586 -33.39 15.51 -16.86
CA VAL A 586 -33.95 15.31 -15.51
C VAL A 586 -32.85 15.36 -14.44
N GLU A 587 -31.70 14.72 -14.67
CA GLU A 587 -30.55 14.77 -13.74
C GLU A 587 -29.99 16.19 -13.63
N GLU A 588 -29.90 16.92 -14.73
CA GLU A 588 -29.48 18.33 -14.74
C GLU A 588 -30.47 19.20 -13.96
N LEU A 589 -31.77 19.02 -14.17
CA LEU A 589 -32.82 19.71 -13.42
C LEU A 589 -32.75 19.38 -11.92
N LEU A 590 -32.59 18.10 -11.55
CA LEU A 590 -32.47 17.67 -10.15
C LEU A 590 -31.24 18.28 -9.47
N ASN A 591 -30.10 18.29 -10.16
CA ASN A 591 -28.87 18.91 -9.65
C ASN A 591 -29.04 20.42 -9.48
N ARG A 592 -29.67 21.09 -10.45
CA ARG A 592 -29.96 22.52 -10.37
C ARG A 592 -30.91 22.84 -9.21
N ILE A 593 -31.99 22.07 -9.06
CA ILE A 593 -32.92 22.19 -7.93
C ILE A 593 -32.16 21.98 -6.62
N LYS A 594 -31.33 20.94 -6.51
CA LYS A 594 -30.52 20.70 -5.30
C LYS A 594 -29.62 21.89 -4.98
N GLN A 595 -28.92 22.44 -5.97
CA GLN A 595 -28.04 23.59 -5.76
C GLN A 595 -28.81 24.86 -5.35
N GLU A 596 -29.89 25.19 -6.06
CA GLU A 596 -30.72 26.36 -5.77
C GLU A 596 -31.45 26.24 -4.42
N THR A 597 -31.99 25.07 -4.09
CA THR A 597 -32.63 24.79 -2.80
C THR A 597 -31.62 24.83 -1.67
N THR A 598 -30.44 24.23 -1.82
CA THR A 598 -29.39 24.27 -0.79
C THR A 598 -28.94 25.71 -0.54
N LYS A 599 -28.77 26.51 -1.61
CA LYS A 599 -28.41 27.92 -1.51
C LYS A 599 -29.48 28.73 -0.77
N SER A 600 -30.75 28.49 -1.09
CA SER A 600 -31.88 29.17 -0.45
C SER A 600 -32.02 28.78 1.02
N LEU A 601 -31.90 27.49 1.34
CA LEU A 601 -31.95 26.98 2.71
C LEU A 601 -30.81 27.55 3.57
N LYS A 602 -29.59 27.60 3.02
CA LYS A 602 -28.44 28.20 3.71
C LYS A 602 -28.69 29.67 4.05
N ALA A 603 -29.22 30.44 3.09
CA ALA A 603 -29.54 31.84 3.31
C ALA A 603 -30.60 32.02 4.40
N GLU A 604 -31.62 31.16 4.42
CA GLU A 604 -32.68 31.21 5.42
C GLU A 604 -32.18 30.83 6.83
N ILE A 605 -31.38 29.77 6.96
CA ILE A 605 -30.75 29.39 8.24
C ILE A 605 -29.85 30.51 8.76
N VAL A 606 -29.03 31.13 7.90
CA VAL A 606 -28.18 32.27 8.28
C VAL A 606 -29.02 33.44 8.76
N ARG A 607 -30.13 33.77 8.07
CA ARG A 607 -31.04 34.84 8.47
C ARG A 607 -31.64 34.60 9.84
N LYS A 608 -32.27 33.44 10.06
CA LYS A 608 -32.88 33.06 11.35
C LYS A 608 -31.83 33.01 12.48
N THR A 609 -30.65 32.45 12.21
CA THR A 609 -29.57 32.38 13.21
C THR A 609 -29.08 33.77 13.60
N ASN A 610 -28.89 34.68 12.63
CA ASN A 610 -28.49 36.06 12.89
C ASN A 610 -29.55 36.86 13.67
N GLU A 611 -30.84 36.56 13.49
CA GLU A 611 -31.91 37.14 14.30
C GLU A 611 -31.81 36.70 15.76
N LYS A 612 -31.59 35.40 16.02
CA LYS A 612 -31.39 34.86 17.37
C LYS A 612 -30.09 35.36 18.02
N LEU A 613 -29.01 35.50 17.24
CA LEU A 613 -27.74 36.02 17.75
C LEU A 613 -27.86 37.44 18.32
N LYS A 614 -28.70 38.30 17.72
CA LYS A 614 -28.95 39.66 18.23
C LYS A 614 -29.57 39.68 19.62
N SER A 615 -30.33 38.65 20.00
CA SER A 615 -30.90 38.53 21.35
C SER A 615 -29.95 37.93 22.38
N VAL A 616 -28.97 37.12 21.96
CA VAL A 616 -28.05 36.41 22.86
C VAL A 616 -26.76 37.18 23.12
N ILE A 617 -26.24 37.85 22.10
CA ILE A 617 -24.99 38.60 22.17
C ILE A 617 -25.33 40.08 21.98
N THR A 618 -25.65 40.75 23.09
CA THR A 618 -26.06 42.17 23.10
C THR A 618 -24.87 43.13 23.10
N ASP A 619 -23.72 42.68 23.59
CA ASP A 619 -22.57 43.54 23.88
C ASP A 619 -21.62 43.70 22.68
N ASP A 620 -21.81 42.90 21.64
CA ASP A 620 -20.93 42.85 20.49
C ASP A 620 -21.70 42.48 19.21
N LYS A 621 -21.41 43.16 18.09
CA LYS A 621 -22.12 42.98 16.84
C LYS A 621 -21.54 41.80 16.07
N ILE A 622 -22.07 40.60 16.31
CA ILE A 622 -21.70 39.37 15.62
C ILE A 622 -22.75 39.03 14.55
N GLU A 623 -22.30 38.78 13.32
CA GLU A 623 -23.14 38.39 12.20
C GLU A 623 -22.45 37.25 11.42
N ILE A 624 -23.19 36.19 11.12
CA ILE A 624 -22.78 35.10 10.25
C ILE A 624 -22.94 35.54 8.80
N GLU A 625 -21.87 35.44 8.01
CA GLU A 625 -21.85 35.75 6.58
C GLU A 625 -22.31 34.54 5.75
N SER A 626 -21.75 33.35 6.02
CA SER A 626 -22.09 32.12 5.30
C SER A 626 -21.90 30.88 6.17
N ILE A 627 -22.62 29.82 5.78
CA ILE A 627 -22.50 28.47 6.36
C ILE A 627 -22.15 27.47 5.25
N ASP A 628 -20.92 26.97 5.29
CA ASP A 628 -20.44 25.95 4.37
C ASP A 628 -19.89 24.76 5.16
N LYS A 629 -18.59 24.46 5.03
CA LYS A 629 -17.92 23.46 5.89
C LYS A 629 -17.71 23.96 7.32
N TYR A 630 -17.78 25.26 7.52
CA TYR A 630 -17.67 25.96 8.80
C TYR A 630 -18.55 27.21 8.78
N ILE A 631 -18.83 27.78 9.95
CA ILE A 631 -19.56 29.05 10.10
C ILE A 631 -18.57 30.19 9.86
N LYS A 632 -18.82 31.04 8.86
CA LYS A 632 -17.98 32.20 8.56
C LYS A 632 -18.63 33.46 9.15
N LEU A 633 -17.88 34.16 9.99
CA LEU A 633 -18.32 35.42 10.57
C LEU A 633 -17.97 36.58 9.65
N LYS A 634 -18.85 37.58 9.61
CA LYS A 634 -18.67 38.79 8.83
C LYS A 634 -17.64 39.70 9.52
N ASP A 635 -16.68 40.18 8.74
CA ASP A 635 -15.64 41.14 9.16
C ASP A 635 -14.73 40.68 10.34
N ARG A 636 -14.69 39.38 10.67
CA ARG A 636 -13.86 38.82 11.75
C ARG A 636 -13.34 37.42 11.45
N ALA A 637 -12.14 37.11 11.91
CA ALA A 637 -11.51 35.79 11.74
C ALA A 637 -11.93 34.76 12.79
N GLY A 638 -12.50 35.19 13.91
CA GLY A 638 -12.92 34.32 15.01
C GLY A 638 -13.70 35.08 16.08
N ALA A 639 -14.23 34.35 17.06
CA ALA A 639 -14.93 34.90 18.22
C ALA A 639 -14.29 34.35 19.51
N SER A 640 -14.53 34.99 20.65
CA SER A 640 -14.09 34.45 21.94
C SER A 640 -14.71 33.07 22.20
N GLU A 641 -14.13 32.26 23.09
CA GLU A 641 -14.65 30.92 23.43
C GLU A 641 -16.15 30.97 23.79
N GLY A 642 -16.56 31.93 24.62
CA GLY A 642 -17.97 32.08 25.00
C GLY A 642 -18.89 32.59 23.89
N GLN A 643 -18.39 33.41 22.96
CA GLN A 643 -19.17 33.84 21.79
C GLN A 643 -19.32 32.69 20.78
N THR A 644 -18.26 31.90 20.60
CA THR A 644 -18.26 30.71 19.74
C THR A 644 -19.32 29.71 20.21
N LEU A 645 -19.43 29.48 21.52
CA LEU A 645 -20.44 28.60 22.09
C LEU A 645 -21.87 29.14 21.87
N GLY A 646 -22.08 30.45 22.10
CA GLY A 646 -23.37 31.10 21.83
C GLY A 646 -23.79 31.02 20.35
N ILE A 647 -22.84 31.18 19.42
CA ILE A 647 -23.06 31.01 17.98
C ILE A 647 -23.45 29.56 17.65
N ALA A 648 -22.75 28.59 18.22
CA ALA A 648 -23.03 27.17 18.01
C ALA A 648 -24.45 26.80 18.47
N TYR A 649 -24.87 27.22 19.67
CA TYR A 649 -26.23 26.95 20.15
C TYR A 649 -27.32 27.62 19.31
N CYS A 650 -27.14 28.88 18.91
CA CYS A 650 -28.10 29.57 18.05
C CYS A 650 -28.23 28.90 16.68
N PHE A 651 -27.11 28.45 16.11
CA PHE A 651 -27.07 27.76 14.83
C PHE A 651 -27.72 26.38 14.91
N LEU A 652 -27.31 25.55 15.88
CA LEU A 652 -27.90 24.23 16.10
C LEU A 652 -29.39 24.34 16.36
N GLY A 653 -29.80 25.32 17.18
CA GLY A 653 -31.21 25.47 17.45
C GLY A 653 -32.04 25.93 16.26
N THR A 654 -31.48 26.73 15.37
CA THR A 654 -32.12 27.08 14.10
C THR A 654 -32.19 25.88 13.15
N LEU A 655 -31.18 25.01 13.17
CA LEU A 655 -31.13 23.81 12.33
C LEU A 655 -32.19 22.79 12.74
N PHE A 656 -32.39 22.60 14.05
CA PHE A 656 -33.33 21.60 14.60
C PHE A 656 -34.78 22.10 14.71
N GLU A 657 -35.02 23.41 14.70
CA GLU A 657 -36.37 23.99 14.75
C GLU A 657 -37.26 23.55 13.58
N ASP A 658 -36.68 23.40 12.39
CA ASP A 658 -37.40 22.98 11.17
C ASP A 658 -37.18 21.48 10.82
N ALA A 659 -36.52 20.71 11.69
CA ALA A 659 -36.21 19.30 11.42
C ALA A 659 -37.37 18.37 11.84
N GLU A 660 -37.79 17.45 10.96
CA GLU A 660 -38.79 16.43 11.30
C GLU A 660 -38.28 15.39 12.32
N LEU A 661 -36.96 15.21 12.41
CA LEU A 661 -36.33 14.24 13.30
C LEU A 661 -35.91 14.90 14.62
N GLN A 662 -36.41 14.38 15.73
CA GLN A 662 -36.04 14.80 17.09
C GLN A 662 -34.92 13.92 17.63
N PHE A 663 -33.86 14.54 18.15
CA PHE A 663 -32.71 13.86 18.74
C PHE A 663 -32.50 14.32 20.19
N PRO A 664 -32.02 13.44 21.09
CA PRO A 664 -31.59 13.86 22.42
C PRO A 664 -30.31 14.71 22.30
N PHE A 665 -30.33 15.90 22.91
CA PHE A 665 -29.19 16.80 22.91
C PHE A 665 -28.34 16.57 24.16
N ILE A 666 -27.10 16.08 23.98
CA ILE A 666 -26.19 15.78 25.09
C ILE A 666 -25.12 16.87 25.15
N ILE A 667 -24.95 17.47 26.32
CA ILE A 667 -23.99 18.54 26.58
C ILE A 667 -23.08 18.13 27.74
N ASP A 668 -21.77 18.13 27.50
CA ASP A 668 -20.76 17.93 28.53
C ASP A 668 -20.10 19.28 28.84
N SER A 669 -20.25 19.77 30.07
CA SER A 669 -19.85 21.12 30.51
C SER A 669 -20.45 22.26 29.67
N PRO A 670 -21.73 22.61 29.88
CA PRO A 670 -22.51 23.46 28.99
C PRO A 670 -22.08 24.93 28.93
N THR A 671 -21.27 25.41 29.87
CA THR A 671 -20.96 26.83 30.00
C THR A 671 -19.50 27.20 29.74
N GLY A 672 -18.55 26.26 29.85
CA GLY A 672 -17.13 26.55 29.67
C GLY A 672 -16.66 27.84 30.37
N LYS A 673 -15.82 28.63 29.68
CA LYS A 673 -15.34 29.95 30.16
C LYS A 673 -16.29 31.13 29.84
N MET A 674 -17.59 30.88 29.71
CA MET A 674 -18.57 31.95 29.45
C MET A 674 -18.76 32.85 30.67
N ASP A 675 -18.97 34.14 30.42
CA ASP A 675 -19.40 35.08 31.46
C ASP A 675 -20.83 34.79 31.94
N PHE A 676 -21.14 35.28 33.15
CA PHE A 676 -22.40 35.00 33.82
C PHE A 676 -23.66 35.46 33.06
N ALA A 677 -23.58 36.54 32.28
CA ALA A 677 -24.73 37.06 31.54
C ALA A 677 -25.06 36.15 30.33
N LYS A 678 -24.02 35.68 29.63
CA LYS A 678 -24.18 34.78 28.47
C LYS A 678 -24.64 33.38 28.88
N ARG A 679 -24.22 32.89 30.05
CA ARG A 679 -24.71 31.62 30.63
C ARG A 679 -26.23 31.60 30.76
N GLN A 680 -26.80 32.68 31.27
CA GLN A 680 -28.25 32.81 31.45
C GLN A 680 -28.98 32.84 30.11
N ALA A 681 -28.47 33.57 29.13
CA ALA A 681 -29.08 33.65 27.79
C ALA A 681 -29.11 32.29 27.08
N VAL A 682 -28.06 31.48 27.23
CA VAL A 682 -28.01 30.12 26.66
C VAL A 682 -28.97 29.18 27.39
N ALA A 683 -29.01 29.22 28.72
CA ALA A 683 -29.91 28.39 29.53
C ALA A 683 -31.39 28.64 29.18
N ASP A 684 -31.77 29.89 28.87
CA ASP A 684 -33.14 30.25 28.52
C ASP A 684 -33.56 29.77 27.10
N ILE A 685 -32.60 29.54 26.19
CA ILE A 685 -32.88 29.11 24.81
C ILE A 685 -33.02 27.60 24.68
N ILE A 686 -32.17 26.85 25.37
CA ILE A 686 -32.02 25.40 25.23
C ILE A 686 -33.37 24.64 25.37
N PRO A 687 -34.22 24.89 26.39
CA PRO A 687 -35.52 24.21 26.53
C PRO A 687 -36.48 24.42 25.37
N ASN A 688 -36.39 25.56 24.69
CA ASN A 688 -37.29 25.93 23.58
C ASN A 688 -36.87 25.28 22.25
N VAL A 689 -35.65 24.75 22.21
CA VAL A 689 -35.01 24.25 20.99
C VAL A 689 -34.95 22.72 20.99
N PHE A 690 -34.70 22.12 22.15
CA PHE A 690 -34.48 20.68 22.28
C PHE A 690 -35.56 20.06 23.17
N ASN A 691 -36.33 19.12 22.63
CA ASN A 691 -37.37 18.40 23.36
C ASN A 691 -36.79 17.48 24.45
N GLN A 692 -35.60 16.92 24.23
CA GLN A 692 -34.90 16.05 25.16
C GLN A 692 -33.45 16.49 25.27
N MET A 693 -32.98 16.74 26.49
CA MET A 693 -31.60 17.15 26.77
C MET A 693 -31.02 16.39 27.94
N ILE A 694 -29.72 16.10 27.88
CA ILE A 694 -28.89 15.66 29.00
C ILE A 694 -27.73 16.65 29.12
N ALA A 695 -27.55 17.28 30.29
CA ALA A 695 -26.46 18.21 30.55
C ALA A 695 -25.63 17.75 31.75
N PHE A 696 -24.34 17.54 31.56
CA PHE A 696 -23.37 17.29 32.63
C PHE A 696 -22.81 18.63 33.09
N VAL A 697 -22.99 18.97 34.37
CA VAL A 697 -22.57 20.27 34.92
C VAL A 697 -21.58 20.08 36.06
N GLN A 698 -20.60 20.98 36.11
CA GLN A 698 -19.67 21.10 37.23
C GLN A 698 -20.16 22.12 38.28
N SER A 699 -19.54 22.14 39.46
CA SER A 699 -19.95 23.02 40.57
C SER A 699 -19.98 24.51 40.21
N ALA A 700 -19.03 24.95 39.36
CA ALA A 700 -18.96 26.32 38.86
C ALA A 700 -20.04 26.67 37.81
N GLU A 701 -20.74 25.67 37.27
CA GLU A 701 -21.76 25.81 36.22
C GLU A 701 -23.18 25.69 36.76
N VAL A 702 -23.34 25.38 38.04
CA VAL A 702 -24.65 25.37 38.69
C VAL A 702 -25.20 26.79 38.81
N GLU A 703 -24.33 27.72 39.21
CA GLU A 703 -24.69 29.13 39.36
C GLU A 703 -24.96 29.77 37.98
N ARG A 704 -26.17 30.28 37.78
CA ARG A 704 -26.64 31.02 36.60
C ARG A 704 -26.69 30.23 35.28
N PHE A 705 -26.64 28.90 35.35
CA PHE A 705 -27.00 28.01 34.24
C PHE A 705 -27.92 26.89 34.71
N ALA A 706 -27.46 25.97 35.56
CA ALA A 706 -28.29 24.84 36.00
C ALA A 706 -29.48 25.29 36.87
N ASP A 707 -29.26 26.32 37.69
CA ASP A 707 -30.29 26.95 38.55
C ASP A 707 -31.50 27.51 37.77
N ARG A 708 -31.34 27.89 36.50
CA ARG A 708 -32.44 28.38 35.67
C ARG A 708 -33.44 27.28 35.34
N PHE A 709 -32.97 26.04 35.24
CA PHE A 709 -33.83 24.89 34.98
C PHE A 709 -34.59 24.47 36.25
N TYR A 710 -34.23 24.95 37.45
CA TYR A 710 -34.83 24.52 38.72
C TYR A 710 -36.32 24.82 38.87
N ASN A 711 -36.85 25.73 38.05
CA ASN A 711 -38.25 26.07 38.00
C ASN A 711 -39.00 25.32 36.88
N ASN A 712 -38.29 24.53 36.07
CA ASN A 712 -38.88 23.72 35.02
C ASN A 712 -39.35 22.37 35.61
N PRO A 713 -40.68 22.11 35.65
CA PRO A 713 -41.23 20.90 36.25
C PRO A 713 -40.83 19.61 35.51
N ASP A 714 -40.42 19.71 34.25
CA ASP A 714 -40.05 18.57 33.42
C ASP A 714 -38.56 18.18 33.54
N SER A 715 -37.79 18.92 34.36
CA SER A 715 -36.36 18.67 34.57
C SER A 715 -36.10 17.64 35.68
N GLN A 716 -35.26 16.64 35.39
CA GLN A 716 -34.78 15.67 36.38
C GLN A 716 -33.33 15.97 36.76
N TYR A 717 -33.04 15.88 38.06
CA TYR A 717 -31.70 16.11 38.61
C TYR A 717 -31.18 14.81 39.23
N ILE A 718 -30.01 14.37 38.78
CA ILE A 718 -29.38 13.13 39.19
C ILE A 718 -27.94 13.44 39.59
N THR A 719 -27.53 12.99 40.78
CA THR A 719 -26.15 13.04 41.27
C THR A 719 -25.64 11.62 41.38
N ILE A 720 -24.56 11.32 40.68
CA ILE A 720 -23.89 10.01 40.70
C ILE A 720 -22.55 10.19 41.40
N ILE A 721 -22.33 9.45 42.49
CA ILE A 721 -21.11 9.46 43.29
C ILE A 721 -20.48 8.09 43.16
N ALA A 722 -19.28 8.02 42.57
CA ALA A 722 -18.52 6.79 42.44
C ALA A 722 -17.22 6.92 43.24
N SER A 723 -16.98 5.98 44.16
CA SER A 723 -15.72 5.92 44.90
C SER A 723 -14.66 5.16 44.09
N PRO A 724 -13.49 5.74 43.77
CA PRO A 724 -12.44 5.06 43.01
C PRO A 724 -11.89 3.80 43.69
N ASP A 725 -11.98 3.73 45.03
CA ASP A 725 -11.32 2.70 45.83
C ASP A 725 -12.19 1.46 46.11
N ASP A 726 -13.51 1.55 45.94
CA ASP A 726 -14.45 0.53 46.46
C ASP A 726 -15.51 0.04 45.45
N GLU A 727 -15.42 0.45 44.17
CA GLU A 727 -16.39 0.15 43.08
C GLU A 727 -17.88 0.46 43.41
N ASN A 728 -18.17 1.08 44.55
CA ASN A 728 -19.52 1.43 44.97
C ASN A 728 -19.97 2.71 44.26
N VAL A 729 -21.14 2.61 43.61
CA VAL A 729 -21.81 3.73 42.92
C VAL A 729 -23.09 4.06 43.68
N GLU A 730 -23.16 5.28 44.23
CA GLU A 730 -24.36 5.82 44.86
C GLU A 730 -25.05 6.80 43.90
N VAL A 731 -26.35 6.60 43.66
CA VAL A 731 -27.17 7.47 42.80
C VAL A 731 -28.24 8.14 43.64
N LYS A 732 -28.27 9.48 43.62
CA LYS A 732 -29.25 10.30 44.32
C LYS A 732 -30.05 11.13 43.31
N TYR A 733 -31.34 11.29 43.60
CA TYR A 733 -32.28 12.02 42.77
C TYR A 733 -32.82 13.23 43.50
N GLY A 734 -33.14 14.29 42.75
CA GLY A 734 -33.85 15.45 43.26
C GLY A 734 -33.00 16.71 43.30
N LYS A 735 -33.67 17.84 43.06
CA LYS A 735 -33.07 19.18 42.97
C LYS A 735 -32.30 19.58 44.23
N ASP A 736 -32.88 19.35 45.41
CA ASP A 736 -32.31 19.83 46.67
C ASP A 736 -30.96 19.18 46.97
N TYR A 737 -30.86 17.86 46.74
CA TYR A 737 -29.60 17.12 46.91
C TYR A 737 -28.57 17.49 45.84
N PHE A 738 -29.02 17.67 44.59
CA PHE A 738 -28.16 18.07 43.48
C PHE A 738 -27.54 19.47 43.71
N ASP A 739 -28.32 20.46 44.14
CA ASP A 739 -27.85 21.81 44.46
C ASP A 739 -26.94 21.81 45.69
N SER A 740 -27.29 21.08 46.75
CA SER A 740 -26.45 20.99 47.96
C SER A 740 -25.11 20.34 47.68
N TYR A 741 -25.10 19.21 46.95
CA TYR A 741 -23.88 18.48 46.61
C TYR A 741 -22.89 19.36 45.84
N GLN A 742 -23.38 20.10 44.85
CA GLN A 742 -22.54 20.97 44.01
C GLN A 742 -22.04 22.22 44.76
N ARG A 743 -22.74 22.68 45.80
CA ARG A 743 -22.30 23.81 46.64
C ARG A 743 -21.32 23.40 47.73
N GLU A 744 -21.46 22.19 48.27
CA GLU A 744 -20.59 21.65 49.32
C GLU A 744 -19.29 21.09 48.75
N HIS A 745 -19.34 20.46 47.57
CA HIS A 745 -18.19 19.87 46.89
C HIS A 745 -17.72 20.77 45.74
N LYS A 746 -17.53 22.08 46.01
CA LYS A 746 -16.83 22.98 45.07
C LYS A 746 -15.48 22.35 44.77
N GLY A 747 -15.36 21.72 43.60
CA GLY A 747 -14.20 20.95 43.21
C GLY A 747 -12.90 21.70 43.51
N ASP A 748 -11.95 20.97 44.07
CA ASP A 748 -10.55 21.33 44.14
C ASP A 748 -10.09 21.82 42.75
N GLU A 749 -9.80 23.12 42.64
CA GLU A 749 -8.94 23.63 41.59
C GLU A 749 -7.50 23.31 41.99
N GLU A 750 -7.04 22.08 41.71
CA GLU A 750 -5.61 21.77 41.51
C GLU A 750 -5.37 21.24 40.09
#